data_AF-A0A370TXZ7-F1
#
_entry.id   AF-A0A370TXZ7-F1
#
_cell.length_a   1.000
_cell.length_b   1.000
_cell.length_c   1.000
_cell.angle_alpha   90.00
_cell.angle_beta   90.00
_cell.angle_gamma   90.00
#
_symmetry.space_group_name_H-M   'P 1'
#
loop_
_entity.id
_entity.type
_entity.pdbx_description
1 polymer ?
#
loop_
_entity_poly.entity_id
_entity_poly.type
_entity_poly.pdbx_seq_one_letter_code
_entity_poly.pdbx_strand_id
1 'polypeptide(L)'
;MAGTISRITAALASVHNENAVSLANLNFDFTLVKLEAPREYNALGETISRTRKVDAEEGALHKTARKLGALFKETLPPAEELFKAYGTRASEISAMPSINPRGKEGIFASHVGADTASIWAAATSGSSAISAHLLGCMLARMFTGPEAISVWVEIVQKQKECISIRQGERLYSEEHQADCMAVLQEISRAELASWDASARAWLQSADEAKPRQQKQTMLILDNASIPVNNEPDTYTSVMKAWTAALEAMNNLARGMPQTVQDGAALLAISSWHLYPDMAVYGGPVVQVKQKDPIFQTSALLTLGLQHLRDDKKSVYWSLPLACLQHYGYPIRTSRSAGSETARITYQQFAYIIIGCLFVGWKEFALTNEEGLQWLQRLGCILQLPKGRLLPRNPLDPNHPTWLHYILNAAHELDDCEDSEKKAALQLMNLGRRRSTFLYANSRMPPPLFGLSSVPVLLSVLKIPQRIQLLRECCTNLKLNGTELNGDQIVIGYSTSEEEDDKIGVDYASVFPIPRPSSKRMRDGSAKYPKPPDSRHRRWITLSHAQVEICYRRREDFIDIPRTLVLLKRYKEAEKFYSQERSDSPQEAFTQLPTRERQHRLDEITELSTVVLIAQRRKLIEDLGEDCLPVMDWYTHSGSSYCDTALIFSLEREFLDACGDILDACGDILVRCEAALRNPTADFGTFYAGDRKTAALYSMVPFENSEEIILSLYTHLTPSLKCLESFFSTENFNMKNLYDQISNQPSCEAREELRCLQACAMMADIYKLLPGATISTLIVGQSMRDAKWIPRPIRQVSQVSFTVQSRVILPSHLRLPQAFACVAMFESGTCNIDPSYLSEAFAMSSGNSLYVAAALLCDPYDEPQATELRRVVGNIGRSGITFLISPPELKTRGPDPEKWMSINHRAFDGNLEDHFRETSMHLSFTQYEIPLLTESNPHHIIDRSAVLLESLISVFEGGTWVAEVDVLKAVRNCSVRTNKWGQGQRHHHSNDTTVPNPLFATYSEALNTHPKLAATSVENWDELIEAPSTGLIAIRGA
;
A
#
# COMPACT_ATOMS: atom_id res chain seq x y z
N MET A 1 -22.92 -46.24 32.35
CA MET A 1 -22.11 -46.59 31.16
C MET A 1 -20.62 -46.83 31.43
N ALA A 2 -20.10 -46.65 32.65
CA ALA A 2 -18.67 -46.88 32.98
C ALA A 2 -18.23 -48.36 33.00
N GLY A 3 -19.16 -49.30 33.25
CA GLY A 3 -18.82 -50.73 33.40
C GLY A 3 -18.55 -51.47 32.08
N THR A 4 -19.00 -50.94 30.94
CA THR A 4 -18.88 -51.59 29.63
C THR A 4 -17.55 -51.24 28.93
N ILE A 5 -17.06 -50.01 29.13
CA ILE A 5 -15.80 -49.52 28.53
C ILE A 5 -14.59 -50.24 29.14
N SER A 6 -14.57 -50.44 30.46
CA SER A 6 -13.44 -51.10 31.15
C SER A 6 -13.27 -52.58 30.77
N ARG A 7 -14.36 -53.29 30.41
CA ARG A 7 -14.28 -54.67 29.91
C ARG A 7 -13.75 -54.77 28.47
N ILE A 8 -13.89 -53.72 27.67
CA ILE A 8 -13.46 -53.69 26.25
C ILE A 8 -11.97 -53.33 26.15
N THR A 9 -11.46 -52.46 27.02
CA THR A 9 -10.01 -52.18 27.11
C THR A 9 -9.22 -53.43 27.51
N ALA A 10 -9.80 -54.27 28.38
CA ALA A 10 -9.23 -55.57 28.74
C ALA A 10 -9.24 -56.59 27.57
N ALA A 11 -10.23 -56.53 26.68
CA ALA A 11 -10.33 -57.41 25.52
C ALA A 11 -9.32 -57.06 24.41
N LEU A 12 -8.96 -55.77 24.24
CA LEU A 12 -7.90 -55.33 23.32
C LEU A 12 -6.49 -55.72 23.81
N ALA A 13 -6.29 -55.88 25.12
CA ALA A 13 -5.02 -56.34 25.68
C ALA A 13 -4.86 -57.88 25.63
N SER A 14 -5.95 -58.64 25.43
CA SER A 14 -5.94 -60.10 25.33
C SER A 14 -6.29 -60.58 23.91
N VAL A 15 -5.43 -60.29 22.94
CA VAL A 15 -5.49 -60.93 21.62
C VAL A 15 -5.07 -62.39 21.81
N HIS A 16 -5.98 -63.31 22.13
CA HIS A 16 -5.78 -64.78 22.02
C HIS A 16 -7.07 -65.62 22.24
N ASN A 17 -8.28 -65.08 22.03
CA ASN A 17 -9.50 -65.88 22.22
C ASN A 17 -10.51 -65.69 21.08
N GLU A 18 -10.84 -66.80 20.40
CA GLU A 18 -11.74 -66.89 19.24
C GLU A 18 -13.15 -66.35 19.52
N ASN A 19 -13.55 -66.23 20.78
CA ASN A 19 -14.83 -65.64 21.19
C ASN A 19 -14.93 -64.11 21.01
N ALA A 20 -13.82 -63.39 20.78
CA ALA A 20 -13.83 -61.97 20.45
C ALA A 20 -14.29 -61.68 19.00
N VAL A 21 -14.19 -62.68 18.12
CA VAL A 21 -14.55 -62.57 16.69
C VAL A 21 -16.07 -62.45 16.52
N SER A 22 -16.87 -63.00 17.44
CA SER A 22 -18.34 -62.81 17.46
C SER A 22 -18.78 -61.39 17.86
N LEU A 23 -17.93 -60.63 18.56
CA LEU A 23 -18.19 -59.22 18.93
C LEU A 23 -17.77 -58.24 17.83
N ALA A 24 -16.88 -58.65 16.92
CA ALA A 24 -16.49 -57.89 15.73
C ALA A 24 -17.59 -57.79 14.65
N ASN A 25 -18.65 -58.60 14.76
CA ASN A 25 -19.87 -58.51 13.92
C ASN A 25 -20.87 -57.44 14.39
N LEU A 26 -20.60 -56.72 15.49
CA LEU A 26 -21.30 -55.48 15.80
C LEU A 26 -20.60 -54.35 15.02
N ASN A 27 -21.37 -53.56 14.26
CA ASN A 27 -20.95 -52.34 13.54
C ASN A 27 -20.10 -51.39 14.42
N PHE A 28 -18.83 -51.71 14.63
CA PHE A 28 -17.91 -50.94 15.45
C PHE A 28 -17.29 -49.87 14.56
N ASP A 29 -17.80 -48.65 14.69
CA ASP A 29 -17.21 -47.50 14.03
C ASP A 29 -15.90 -47.10 14.74
N PHE A 30 -14.77 -47.60 14.24
CA PHE A 30 -13.44 -47.33 14.80
C PHE A 30 -13.05 -45.85 14.75
N THR A 31 -13.80 -45.01 14.01
CA THR A 31 -13.57 -43.57 13.93
C THR A 31 -13.98 -42.85 15.21
N LEU A 32 -14.75 -43.50 16.09
CA LEU A 32 -15.16 -42.96 17.39
C LEU A 32 -14.14 -43.24 18.52
N VAL A 33 -13.09 -44.02 18.25
CA VAL A 33 -12.09 -44.39 19.27
C VAL A 33 -11.08 -43.27 19.43
N LYS A 34 -11.02 -42.70 20.64
CA LYS A 34 -10.01 -41.73 21.09
C LYS A 34 -8.88 -42.46 21.81
N LEU A 35 -7.64 -42.16 21.43
CA LEU A 35 -6.42 -42.60 22.11
C LEU A 35 -5.89 -41.50 23.04
N GLU A 36 -5.12 -41.89 24.04
CA GLU A 36 -4.38 -40.95 24.88
C GLU A 36 -3.25 -40.32 24.07
N ALA A 37 -3.19 -38.98 24.08
CA ALA A 37 -2.15 -38.25 23.36
C ALA A 37 -0.77 -38.48 24.02
N PRO A 38 0.33 -38.59 23.25
CA PRO A 38 1.67 -38.70 23.83
C PRO A 38 2.02 -37.46 24.68
N ARG A 39 2.83 -37.65 25.72
CA ARG A 39 3.19 -36.60 26.69
C ARG A 39 3.78 -35.35 26.05
N GLU A 40 4.48 -35.50 24.92
CA GLU A 40 5.10 -34.41 24.16
C GLU A 40 4.05 -33.41 23.62
N TYR A 41 2.78 -33.81 23.53
CA TYR A 41 1.66 -32.99 23.06
C TYR A 41 0.82 -32.39 24.21
N ASN A 42 1.12 -32.66 25.48
CA ASN A 42 0.28 -32.22 26.61
C ASN A 42 0.06 -30.70 26.64
N ALA A 43 1.13 -29.92 26.48
CA ALA A 43 1.04 -28.46 26.45
C ALA A 43 0.23 -27.96 25.23
N LEU A 44 0.33 -28.63 24.07
CA LEU A 44 -0.53 -28.35 22.93
C LEU A 44 -2.02 -28.53 23.28
N GLY A 45 -2.35 -29.62 23.98
CA GLY A 45 -3.70 -29.91 24.48
C GLY A 45 -4.25 -28.92 25.52
N GLU A 46 -3.37 -28.16 26.19
CA GLU A 46 -3.75 -27.07 27.11
C GLU A 46 -3.96 -25.75 26.38
N THR A 47 -3.24 -25.52 25.28
CA THR A 47 -3.29 -24.25 24.52
C THR A 47 -4.40 -24.20 23.47
N ILE A 48 -4.88 -25.36 22.99
CA ILE A 48 -5.94 -25.44 21.98
C ILE A 48 -7.27 -24.88 22.53
N SER A 49 -7.99 -24.11 21.70
CA SER A 49 -9.28 -23.55 22.10
C SER A 49 -10.30 -24.67 22.40
N ARG A 50 -11.23 -24.41 23.33
CA ARG A 50 -12.21 -25.42 23.77
C ARG A 50 -13.00 -26.01 22.60
N THR A 51 -13.45 -25.17 21.68
CA THR A 51 -14.23 -25.61 20.51
C THR A 51 -13.40 -26.50 19.58
N ARG A 52 -12.17 -26.08 19.25
CA ARG A 52 -11.25 -26.88 18.41
C ARG A 52 -10.86 -28.18 19.08
N LYS A 53 -10.68 -28.19 20.40
CA LYS A 53 -10.35 -29.39 21.17
C LYS A 53 -11.47 -30.43 21.09
N VAL A 54 -12.72 -30.01 21.26
CA VAL A 54 -13.88 -30.92 21.14
C VAL A 54 -13.96 -31.51 19.73
N ASP A 55 -13.80 -30.69 18.68
CA ASP A 55 -13.83 -31.20 17.30
C ASP A 55 -12.66 -32.17 16.99
N ALA A 56 -11.48 -31.90 17.56
CA ALA A 56 -10.31 -32.75 17.43
C ALA A 56 -10.35 -34.03 18.28
N GLU A 57 -11.20 -34.12 19.30
CA GLU A 57 -11.32 -35.31 20.15
C GLU A 57 -12.51 -36.19 19.80
N GLU A 58 -13.61 -35.58 19.33
CA GLU A 58 -14.90 -36.26 19.16
C GLU A 58 -15.62 -35.87 17.85
N GLY A 59 -15.14 -34.83 17.17
CA GLY A 59 -15.80 -34.24 16.01
C GLY A 59 -15.32 -34.76 14.65
N ALA A 60 -15.48 -33.92 13.62
CA ALA A 60 -15.23 -34.29 12.23
C ALA A 60 -13.73 -34.43 11.93
N LEU A 61 -12.90 -33.56 12.51
CA LEU A 61 -11.45 -33.64 12.36
C LEU A 61 -10.88 -34.91 13.02
N HIS A 62 -11.41 -35.30 14.20
CA HIS A 62 -11.05 -36.58 14.83
C HIS A 62 -11.34 -37.77 13.90
N LYS A 63 -12.58 -37.84 13.38
CA LYS A 63 -12.97 -38.91 12.44
C LYS A 63 -12.09 -38.94 11.20
N THR A 64 -11.77 -37.77 10.65
CA THR A 64 -10.89 -37.63 9.49
C THR A 64 -9.49 -38.17 9.78
N ALA A 65 -8.91 -37.82 10.94
CA ALA A 65 -7.62 -38.32 11.40
C ALA A 65 -7.61 -39.86 11.52
N ARG A 66 -8.67 -40.44 12.10
CA ARG A 66 -8.83 -41.89 12.22
C ARG A 66 -8.94 -42.58 10.86
N LYS A 67 -9.75 -42.04 9.95
CA LYS A 67 -9.93 -42.59 8.59
C LYS A 67 -8.63 -42.55 7.80
N LEU A 68 -7.93 -41.41 7.78
CA LEU A 68 -6.64 -41.27 7.09
C LEU A 68 -5.56 -42.16 7.73
N GLY A 69 -5.47 -42.16 9.06
CA GLY A 69 -4.49 -42.98 9.79
C GLY A 69 -4.67 -44.48 9.52
N ALA A 70 -5.91 -44.97 9.49
CA ALA A 70 -6.21 -46.36 9.15
C ALA A 70 -5.87 -46.68 7.69
N LEU A 71 -6.22 -45.79 6.74
CA LEU A 71 -6.04 -46.01 5.31
C LEU A 71 -4.56 -46.17 4.89
N PHE A 72 -3.65 -45.47 5.56
CA PHE A 72 -2.22 -45.47 5.23
C PHE A 72 -1.34 -46.27 6.19
N LYS A 73 -1.91 -46.91 7.21
CA LYS A 73 -1.17 -47.56 8.30
C LYS A 73 -0.11 -48.56 7.83
N GLU A 74 -0.45 -49.46 6.91
CA GLU A 74 0.45 -50.53 6.46
C GLU A 74 1.51 -50.05 5.44
N THR A 75 1.36 -48.85 4.88
CA THR A 75 2.22 -48.37 3.79
C THR A 75 3.39 -47.52 4.30
N LEU A 76 3.33 -47.03 5.54
CA LEU A 76 4.25 -46.01 6.05
C LEU A 76 5.33 -46.61 6.97
N PRO A 77 6.56 -46.06 6.93
CA PRO A 77 7.63 -46.48 7.83
C PRO A 77 7.35 -46.03 9.28
N PRO A 78 7.81 -46.78 10.29
CA PRO A 78 7.69 -46.38 11.68
C PRO A 78 8.62 -45.19 12.00
N ALA A 79 8.07 -44.11 12.55
CA ALA A 79 8.78 -42.85 12.78
C ALA A 79 8.54 -42.24 14.19
N GLU A 80 8.57 -43.08 15.24
CA GLU A 80 8.23 -42.66 16.61
C GLU A 80 9.06 -41.49 17.17
N GLU A 81 10.36 -41.46 16.90
CA GLU A 81 11.24 -40.39 17.44
C GLU A 81 10.97 -39.06 16.75
N LEU A 82 10.65 -39.09 15.45
CA LEU A 82 10.15 -37.91 14.74
C LEU A 82 8.84 -37.40 15.35
N PHE A 83 7.89 -38.27 15.68
CA PHE A 83 6.61 -37.84 16.26
C PHE A 83 6.78 -37.19 17.63
N LYS A 84 7.67 -37.72 18.49
CA LYS A 84 8.02 -37.09 19.77
C LYS A 84 8.68 -35.72 19.59
N ALA A 85 9.64 -35.63 18.66
CA ALA A 85 10.33 -34.38 18.32
C ALA A 85 9.33 -33.33 17.81
N TYR A 86 8.44 -33.72 16.89
CA TYR A 86 7.41 -32.85 16.35
C TYR A 86 6.39 -32.40 17.41
N GLY A 87 5.91 -33.31 18.27
CA GLY A 87 5.01 -32.96 19.38
C GLY A 87 5.63 -31.93 20.32
N THR A 88 6.91 -32.12 20.66
CA THR A 88 7.66 -31.17 21.49
C THR A 88 7.74 -29.78 20.83
N ARG A 89 8.07 -29.71 19.54
CA ARG A 89 8.11 -28.45 18.77
C ARG A 89 6.74 -27.80 18.65
N ALA A 90 5.70 -28.58 18.39
CA ALA A 90 4.34 -28.06 18.24
C ALA A 90 3.84 -27.47 19.56
N SER A 91 4.06 -28.17 20.68
CA SER A 91 3.80 -27.69 22.05
C SER A 91 4.60 -26.43 22.40
N GLU A 92 5.88 -26.35 21.99
CA GLU A 92 6.72 -25.17 22.19
C GLU A 92 6.14 -23.92 21.48
N ILE A 93 5.78 -24.08 20.20
CA ILE A 93 5.21 -22.99 19.38
C ILE A 93 3.83 -22.58 19.89
N SER A 94 2.96 -23.54 20.23
CA SER A 94 1.61 -23.23 20.69
C SER A 94 1.59 -22.54 22.06
N ALA A 95 2.62 -22.71 22.88
CA ALA A 95 2.74 -22.00 24.16
C ALA A 95 3.17 -20.52 24.01
N MET A 96 3.59 -20.07 22.83
CA MET A 96 4.06 -18.70 22.60
C MET A 96 2.92 -17.67 22.67
N PRO A 97 3.01 -16.62 23.51
CA PRO A 97 1.96 -15.59 23.62
C PRO A 97 1.70 -14.81 22.32
N SER A 98 2.70 -14.69 21.44
CA SER A 98 2.57 -14.02 20.14
C SER A 98 1.72 -14.81 19.15
N ILE A 99 1.58 -16.12 19.35
CA ILE A 99 0.84 -17.04 18.50
C ILE A 99 -0.51 -17.39 19.13
N ASN A 100 -0.53 -17.58 20.45
CA ASN A 100 -1.71 -17.83 21.25
C ASN A 100 -1.85 -16.74 22.33
N PRO A 101 -2.47 -15.59 21.99
CA PRO A 101 -2.69 -14.53 22.96
C PRO A 101 -3.66 -15.02 24.06
N ARG A 102 -3.36 -14.68 25.32
CA ARG A 102 -4.15 -15.12 26.49
C ARG A 102 -5.41 -14.27 26.75
N GLY A 103 -5.59 -13.18 25.98
CA GLY A 103 -6.74 -12.29 26.12
C GLY A 103 -7.98 -12.82 25.38
N LYS A 104 -9.18 -12.51 25.90
CA LYS A 104 -10.44 -12.78 25.20
C LYS A 104 -10.67 -11.66 24.17
N GLU A 105 -10.38 -11.91 22.89
CA GLU A 105 -10.66 -10.94 21.82
C GLU A 105 -12.15 -10.94 21.41
N GLY A 106 -12.98 -10.47 22.34
CA GLY A 106 -14.41 -10.25 22.12
C GLY A 106 -15.16 -11.47 21.59
N ILE A 107 -16.00 -11.25 20.58
CA ILE A 107 -16.87 -12.28 19.95
C ILE A 107 -16.09 -13.39 19.23
N PHE A 108 -14.80 -13.17 18.94
CA PHE A 108 -13.94 -14.13 18.24
C PHE A 108 -13.14 -15.03 19.19
N ALA A 109 -13.32 -14.92 20.51
CA ALA A 109 -12.49 -15.60 21.51
C ALA A 109 -12.35 -17.13 21.30
N SER A 110 -13.33 -17.81 20.71
CA SER A 110 -13.28 -19.25 20.41
C SER A 110 -12.42 -19.62 19.19
N HIS A 111 -12.13 -18.65 18.33
CA HIS A 111 -11.45 -18.80 17.04
C HIS A 111 -10.04 -18.17 17.02
N VAL A 112 -9.70 -17.42 18.07
CA VAL A 112 -8.39 -16.78 18.28
C VAL A 112 -7.35 -17.82 18.69
N GLY A 113 -6.12 -17.61 18.25
CA GLY A 113 -4.97 -18.48 18.47
C GLY A 113 -4.67 -19.42 17.30
N ALA A 114 -3.48 -20.02 17.34
CA ALA A 114 -3.04 -21.02 16.39
C ALA A 114 -4.06 -22.17 16.27
N ASP A 115 -4.31 -22.56 15.03
CA ASP A 115 -5.10 -23.73 14.73
C ASP A 115 -4.22 -24.97 14.83
N THR A 116 -4.33 -25.67 15.96
CA THR A 116 -3.66 -26.94 16.23
C THR A 116 -4.62 -28.12 16.17
N ALA A 117 -5.81 -27.95 15.58
CA ALA A 117 -6.89 -28.95 15.64
C ALA A 117 -6.51 -30.26 14.94
N SER A 118 -5.93 -30.19 13.72
CA SER A 118 -5.46 -31.39 13.01
C SER A 118 -4.32 -32.11 13.73
N ILE A 119 -3.44 -31.36 14.43
CA ILE A 119 -2.35 -31.93 15.23
C ILE A 119 -2.91 -32.70 16.41
N TRP A 120 -3.82 -32.07 17.17
CA TRP A 120 -4.44 -32.70 18.33
C TRP A 120 -5.26 -33.93 17.91
N ALA A 121 -6.05 -33.81 16.84
CA ALA A 121 -6.82 -34.91 16.27
C ALA A 121 -5.92 -36.08 15.84
N ALA A 122 -4.77 -35.79 15.25
CA ALA A 122 -3.79 -36.80 14.89
C ALA A 122 -3.17 -37.47 16.13
N ALA A 123 -2.78 -36.68 17.14
CA ALA A 123 -2.18 -37.17 18.38
C ALA A 123 -3.13 -38.09 19.18
N THR A 124 -4.44 -37.80 19.16
CA THR A 124 -5.49 -38.63 19.78
C THR A 124 -6.00 -39.75 18.86
N SER A 125 -5.48 -39.87 17.64
CA SER A 125 -5.87 -40.88 16.66
C SER A 125 -4.81 -41.95 16.37
N GLY A 126 -3.54 -41.68 16.70
CA GLY A 126 -2.43 -42.62 16.61
C GLY A 126 -1.30 -42.19 15.67
N SER A 127 -0.20 -42.93 15.66
CA SER A 127 1.04 -42.58 14.94
C SER A 127 0.85 -42.36 13.43
N SER A 128 0.08 -43.22 12.75
CA SER A 128 -0.21 -43.06 11.32
C SER A 128 -1.03 -41.80 11.01
N ALA A 129 -1.86 -41.33 11.94
CA ALA A 129 -2.58 -40.07 11.80
C ALA A 129 -1.65 -38.86 11.97
N ILE A 130 -0.63 -38.96 12.85
CA ILE A 130 0.43 -37.95 12.96
C ILE A 130 1.20 -37.85 11.65
N SER A 131 1.57 -38.98 11.04
CA SER A 131 2.17 -38.98 9.70
C SER A 131 1.29 -38.28 8.66
N ALA A 132 -0.03 -38.49 8.69
CA ALA A 132 -0.96 -37.89 7.73
C ALA A 132 -1.05 -36.37 7.90
N HIS A 133 -0.99 -35.87 9.14
CA HIS A 133 -0.87 -34.43 9.41
C HIS A 133 0.45 -33.85 8.87
N LEU A 134 1.55 -34.58 9.04
CA LEU A 134 2.86 -34.18 8.52
C LEU A 134 2.88 -34.10 6.98
N LEU A 135 2.19 -35.03 6.28
CA LEU A 135 1.97 -34.91 4.84
C LEU A 135 1.14 -33.67 4.51
N GLY A 136 0.08 -33.40 5.28
CA GLY A 136 -0.72 -32.18 5.13
C GLY A 136 0.13 -30.91 5.17
N CYS A 137 1.11 -30.85 6.08
CA CYS A 137 2.05 -29.73 6.16
C CYS A 137 2.99 -29.63 4.94
N MET A 138 3.41 -30.76 4.35
CA MET A 138 4.22 -30.77 3.12
C MET A 138 3.41 -30.27 1.91
N LEU A 139 2.17 -30.76 1.77
CA LEU A 139 1.27 -30.34 0.70
C LEU A 139 0.90 -28.86 0.84
N ALA A 140 0.60 -28.39 2.05
CA ALA A 140 0.28 -27.00 2.32
C ALA A 140 1.45 -26.03 2.05
N ARG A 141 2.70 -26.48 2.19
CA ARG A 141 3.89 -25.69 1.82
C ARG A 141 4.05 -25.58 0.31
N MET A 142 3.80 -26.66 -0.43
CA MET A 142 4.09 -26.73 -1.86
C MET A 142 2.93 -26.24 -2.73
N PHE A 143 1.69 -26.52 -2.34
CA PHE A 143 0.50 -26.35 -3.17
C PHE A 143 -0.50 -25.38 -2.54
N THR A 144 -1.27 -24.71 -3.40
CA THR A 144 -2.43 -23.91 -2.97
C THR A 144 -3.50 -24.82 -2.34
N GLY A 145 -4.48 -24.25 -1.62
CA GLY A 145 -5.56 -25.02 -0.99
C GLY A 145 -6.27 -25.99 -1.96
N PRO A 146 -6.81 -25.50 -3.09
CA PRO A 146 -7.47 -26.36 -4.09
C PRO A 146 -6.57 -27.46 -4.67
N GLU A 147 -5.30 -27.17 -4.89
CA GLU A 147 -4.33 -28.13 -5.41
C GLU A 147 -4.02 -29.21 -4.39
N ALA A 148 -3.78 -28.85 -3.12
CA ALA A 148 -3.52 -29.80 -2.04
C ALA A 148 -4.73 -30.71 -1.77
N ILE A 149 -5.94 -30.17 -1.81
CA ILE A 149 -7.19 -30.95 -1.69
C ILE A 149 -7.31 -31.94 -2.85
N SER A 150 -7.01 -31.50 -4.08
CA SER A 150 -6.97 -32.41 -5.24
C SER A 150 -5.97 -33.55 -5.05
N VAL A 151 -4.77 -33.26 -4.54
CA VAL A 151 -3.75 -34.29 -4.25
C VAL A 151 -4.29 -35.28 -3.21
N TRP A 152 -4.88 -34.80 -2.11
CA TRP A 152 -5.48 -35.66 -1.09
C TRP A 152 -6.56 -36.59 -1.64
N VAL A 153 -7.48 -36.05 -2.44
CA VAL A 153 -8.56 -36.84 -3.06
C VAL A 153 -7.97 -37.95 -3.94
N GLU A 154 -6.97 -37.62 -4.76
CA GLU A 154 -6.35 -38.57 -5.68
C GLU A 154 -5.61 -39.68 -4.93
N ILE A 155 -4.81 -39.35 -3.90
CA ILE A 155 -4.06 -40.37 -3.15
C ILE A 155 -4.95 -41.25 -2.28
N VAL A 156 -6.04 -40.70 -1.72
CA VAL A 156 -7.02 -41.47 -0.95
C VAL A 156 -7.73 -42.47 -1.86
N GLN A 157 -8.19 -42.02 -3.03
CA GLN A 157 -8.87 -42.88 -3.99
C GLN A 157 -7.94 -43.99 -4.50
N LYS A 158 -6.70 -43.65 -4.86
CA LYS A 158 -5.71 -44.64 -5.32
C LYS A 158 -5.29 -45.61 -4.23
N GLN A 159 -5.12 -45.18 -2.99
CA GLN A 159 -4.81 -46.08 -1.89
C GLN A 159 -5.95 -47.08 -1.64
N LYS A 160 -7.21 -46.65 -1.72
CA LYS A 160 -8.38 -47.56 -1.62
C LYS A 160 -8.42 -48.59 -2.75
N GLU A 161 -8.08 -48.20 -3.97
CA GLU A 161 -7.93 -49.11 -5.10
C GLU A 161 -6.80 -50.12 -4.86
N CYS A 162 -5.62 -49.66 -4.42
CA CYS A 162 -4.48 -50.53 -4.11
C CYS A 162 -4.76 -51.52 -2.98
N ILE A 163 -5.49 -51.12 -1.94
CA ILE A 163 -5.91 -52.05 -0.86
C ILE A 163 -6.91 -53.07 -1.41
N SER A 164 -7.91 -52.63 -2.18
CA SER A 164 -8.90 -53.52 -2.80
C SER A 164 -8.25 -54.58 -3.71
N ILE A 165 -7.25 -54.19 -4.51
CA ILE A 165 -6.49 -55.12 -5.37
C ILE A 165 -5.70 -56.12 -4.52
N ARG A 166 -4.93 -55.64 -3.53
CA ARG A 166 -4.17 -56.51 -2.61
C ARG A 166 -5.06 -57.49 -1.85
N GLN A 167 -6.30 -57.11 -1.56
CA GLN A 167 -7.29 -58.01 -0.95
C GLN A 167 -7.78 -59.08 -1.92
N GLY A 168 -8.06 -58.72 -3.17
CA GLY A 168 -8.47 -59.68 -4.20
C GLY A 168 -7.41 -60.73 -4.55
N GLU A 169 -6.13 -60.42 -4.31
CA GLU A 169 -4.99 -61.32 -4.57
C GLU A 169 -4.63 -62.23 -3.38
N ARG A 170 -5.19 -62.01 -2.17
CA ARG A 170 -4.82 -62.75 -0.95
C ARG A 170 -5.68 -63.99 -0.70
N LEU A 171 -5.05 -65.09 -0.27
CA LEU A 171 -5.70 -66.38 0.02
C LEU A 171 -6.54 -66.41 1.30
N TYR A 172 -6.20 -65.61 2.32
CA TYR A 172 -6.91 -65.54 3.61
C TYR A 172 -7.35 -64.10 3.89
N SER A 173 -8.63 -63.81 3.68
CA SER A 173 -9.22 -62.47 3.82
C SER A 173 -9.47 -62.05 5.28
N GLU A 174 -9.46 -62.99 6.24
CA GLU A 174 -9.78 -62.74 7.65
C GLU A 174 -8.63 -62.10 8.46
N GLU A 175 -7.38 -62.22 8.01
CA GLU A 175 -6.20 -61.70 8.75
C GLU A 175 -6.06 -60.16 8.70
N HIS A 176 -6.74 -59.48 7.77
CA HIS A 176 -6.55 -58.04 7.50
C HIS A 176 -7.87 -57.25 7.60
N GLN A 177 -8.74 -57.62 8.55
CA GLN A 177 -10.06 -57.01 8.73
C GLN A 177 -10.01 -55.48 8.92
N ALA A 178 -8.93 -54.94 9.49
CA ALA A 178 -8.73 -53.50 9.67
C ALA A 178 -8.61 -52.73 8.33
N ASP A 179 -7.95 -53.31 7.32
CA ASP A 179 -7.82 -52.70 5.99
C ASP A 179 -9.16 -52.71 5.25
N CYS A 180 -9.92 -53.81 5.37
CA CYS A 180 -11.27 -53.92 4.82
C CYS A 180 -12.18 -52.84 5.40
N MET A 181 -12.11 -52.62 6.72
CA MET A 181 -12.89 -51.57 7.38
C MET A 181 -12.44 -50.16 6.98
N ALA A 182 -11.15 -49.94 6.72
CA ALA A 182 -10.63 -48.64 6.29
C ALA A 182 -11.07 -48.25 4.87
N VAL A 183 -11.11 -49.20 3.93
CA VAL A 183 -11.57 -48.93 2.54
C VAL A 183 -13.04 -48.53 2.50
N LEU A 184 -13.86 -49.17 3.33
CA LEU A 184 -15.30 -48.89 3.46
C LEU A 184 -15.59 -47.49 4.03
N GLN A 185 -14.65 -46.85 4.72
CA GLN A 185 -14.88 -45.51 5.26
C GLN A 185 -14.87 -44.46 4.15
N GLU A 186 -15.98 -43.75 3.97
CA GLU A 186 -16.02 -42.60 3.07
C GLU A 186 -15.24 -41.42 3.66
N ILE A 187 -14.36 -40.83 2.84
CA ILE A 187 -13.64 -39.60 3.15
C ILE A 187 -14.06 -38.59 2.08
N SER A 188 -14.87 -37.62 2.48
CA SER A 188 -15.40 -36.58 1.60
C SER A 188 -14.32 -35.55 1.28
N ARG A 189 -14.50 -34.85 0.14
CA ARG A 189 -13.63 -33.73 -0.23
C ARG A 189 -13.66 -32.60 0.81
N ALA A 190 -14.81 -32.37 1.46
CA ALA A 190 -14.97 -31.36 2.50
C ALA A 190 -14.19 -31.69 3.80
N GLU A 191 -14.14 -32.97 4.18
CA GLU A 191 -13.30 -33.44 5.30
C GLU A 191 -11.82 -33.18 4.99
N LEU A 192 -11.36 -33.50 3.78
CA LEU A 192 -9.99 -33.24 3.33
C LEU A 192 -9.67 -31.74 3.25
N ALA A 193 -10.63 -30.91 2.84
CA ALA A 193 -10.49 -29.47 2.83
C ALA A 193 -10.32 -28.87 4.23
N SER A 194 -11.07 -29.39 5.21
CA SER A 194 -10.96 -28.97 6.61
C SER A 194 -9.63 -29.42 7.21
N TRP A 195 -9.17 -30.62 6.86
CA TRP A 195 -7.85 -31.13 7.23
C TRP A 195 -6.69 -30.28 6.69
N ASP A 196 -6.70 -29.94 5.38
CA ASP A 196 -5.70 -29.05 4.78
C ASP A 196 -5.75 -27.64 5.37
N ALA A 197 -6.96 -27.10 5.62
CA ALA A 197 -7.12 -25.77 6.20
C ALA A 197 -6.44 -25.66 7.57
N SER A 198 -6.66 -26.64 8.46
CA SER A 198 -6.03 -26.66 9.79
C SER A 198 -4.51 -26.83 9.69
N ALA A 199 -4.03 -27.76 8.84
CA ALA A 199 -2.58 -27.95 8.62
C ALA A 199 -1.89 -26.69 8.05
N ARG A 200 -2.55 -25.98 7.12
CA ARG A 200 -2.05 -24.76 6.49
C ARG A 200 -2.02 -23.59 7.47
N ALA A 201 -3.05 -23.43 8.29
CA ALA A 201 -3.09 -22.40 9.31
C ALA A 201 -2.06 -22.64 10.43
N TRP A 202 -1.88 -23.90 10.83
CA TRP A 202 -0.76 -24.28 11.70
C TRP A 202 0.57 -23.85 11.11
N LEU A 203 0.81 -24.19 9.84
CA LEU A 203 2.07 -23.95 9.15
C LEU A 203 2.43 -22.47 9.10
N GLN A 204 1.46 -21.58 8.85
CA GLN A 204 1.67 -20.13 8.88
C GLN A 204 1.96 -19.60 10.30
N SER A 205 1.29 -20.16 11.31
CA SER A 205 1.56 -19.81 12.71
C SER A 205 2.97 -20.24 13.14
N ALA A 206 3.42 -21.40 12.66
CA ALA A 206 4.76 -21.90 12.92
C ALA A 206 5.85 -21.08 12.18
N ASP A 207 5.57 -20.60 10.97
CA ASP A 207 6.46 -19.69 10.23
C ASP A 207 6.67 -18.38 11.01
N GLU A 208 5.60 -17.80 11.57
CA GLU A 208 5.63 -16.60 12.41
C GLU A 208 6.40 -16.83 13.72
N ALA A 209 6.36 -18.06 14.26
CA ALA A 209 7.03 -18.43 15.51
C ALA A 209 8.55 -18.67 15.37
N LYS A 210 9.02 -19.16 14.21
CA LYS A 210 10.42 -19.52 13.96
C LYS A 210 11.04 -18.76 12.78
N PRO A 211 10.94 -17.42 12.71
CA PRO A 211 11.28 -16.66 11.51
C PRO A 211 12.76 -16.77 11.12
N ARG A 212 13.67 -16.90 12.10
CA ARG A 212 15.12 -16.96 11.83
C ARG A 212 15.52 -18.29 11.16
N GLN A 213 15.22 -19.41 11.80
CA GLN A 213 15.54 -20.74 11.28
C GLN A 213 14.79 -21.01 9.97
N GLN A 214 13.54 -20.55 9.88
CA GLN A 214 12.76 -20.67 8.67
C GLN A 214 13.37 -19.87 7.51
N LYS A 215 13.73 -18.59 7.71
CA LYS A 215 14.43 -17.80 6.69
C LYS A 215 15.73 -18.48 6.22
N GLN A 216 16.55 -18.98 7.14
CA GLN A 216 17.80 -19.66 6.80
C GLN A 216 17.57 -20.94 5.99
N THR A 217 16.53 -21.71 6.33
CA THR A 217 16.13 -22.92 5.61
C THR A 217 15.62 -22.57 4.21
N MET A 218 14.74 -21.57 4.09
CA MET A 218 14.20 -21.13 2.81
C MET A 218 15.29 -20.65 1.84
N LEU A 219 16.32 -19.96 2.35
CA LEU A 219 17.50 -19.60 1.54
C LEU A 219 18.23 -20.82 0.96
N ILE A 220 18.23 -21.97 1.64
CA ILE A 220 18.83 -23.20 1.12
C ILE A 220 17.93 -23.79 0.04
N LEU A 221 16.62 -23.85 0.29
CA LEU A 221 15.62 -24.35 -0.69
C LEU A 221 15.66 -23.53 -1.98
N ASP A 222 15.82 -22.21 -1.88
CA ASP A 222 15.93 -21.27 -3.00
C ASP A 222 17.24 -21.36 -3.79
N ASN A 223 18.22 -22.14 -3.34
CA ASN A 223 19.49 -22.32 -4.06
C ASN A 223 19.77 -23.78 -4.43
N ALA A 224 18.92 -24.73 -4.01
CA ALA A 224 19.17 -26.15 -4.19
C ALA A 224 18.87 -26.65 -5.61
N SER A 225 17.88 -26.07 -6.31
CA SER A 225 17.47 -26.49 -7.67
C SER A 225 17.23 -28.01 -7.84
N ILE A 226 16.74 -28.69 -6.80
CA ILE A 226 16.48 -30.14 -6.81
C ILE A 226 14.97 -30.45 -6.85
N PRO A 227 14.53 -31.46 -7.63
CA PRO A 227 13.16 -31.95 -7.54
C PRO A 227 12.92 -32.66 -6.20
N VAL A 228 11.69 -32.60 -5.67
CA VAL A 228 11.25 -33.47 -4.58
C VAL A 228 11.36 -34.94 -5.00
N ASN A 229 10.93 -35.27 -6.22
CA ASN A 229 11.25 -36.50 -6.94
C ASN A 229 10.90 -36.32 -8.45
N ASN A 230 11.21 -37.33 -9.25
CA ASN A 230 10.95 -37.34 -10.70
C ASN A 230 9.87 -38.35 -11.13
N GLU A 231 8.98 -38.74 -10.20
CA GLU A 231 7.92 -39.71 -10.51
C GLU A 231 6.84 -39.08 -11.41
N PRO A 232 6.31 -39.80 -12.42
CA PRO A 232 5.35 -39.25 -13.37
C PRO A 232 3.92 -39.21 -12.82
N ASP A 233 3.56 -40.08 -11.89
CA ASP A 233 2.21 -40.21 -11.34
C ASP A 233 2.09 -39.61 -9.93
N THR A 234 0.92 -39.05 -9.62
CA THR A 234 0.69 -38.32 -8.36
C THR A 234 0.82 -39.22 -7.15
N TYR A 235 0.21 -40.41 -7.18
CA TYR A 235 0.18 -41.32 -6.04
C TYR A 235 1.59 -41.80 -5.65
N THR A 236 2.36 -42.34 -6.59
CA THR A 236 3.73 -42.81 -6.36
C THR A 236 4.65 -41.65 -5.99
N SER A 237 4.51 -40.50 -6.65
CA SER A 237 5.28 -39.30 -6.31
C SER A 237 5.06 -38.88 -4.86
N VAL A 238 3.82 -38.80 -4.41
CA VAL A 238 3.47 -38.40 -3.04
C VAL A 238 3.90 -39.43 -2.03
N MET A 239 3.62 -40.71 -2.26
CA MET A 239 4.02 -41.78 -1.33
C MET A 239 5.53 -41.88 -1.19
N LYS A 240 6.29 -41.75 -2.29
CA LYS A 240 7.76 -41.77 -2.26
C LYS A 240 8.34 -40.60 -1.49
N ALA A 241 7.86 -39.38 -1.74
CA ALA A 241 8.31 -38.18 -1.04
C ALA A 241 8.00 -38.25 0.46
N TRP A 242 6.79 -38.73 0.80
CA TRP A 242 6.34 -38.84 2.19
C TRP A 242 7.15 -39.87 2.98
N THR A 243 7.37 -41.06 2.42
CA THR A 243 8.18 -42.12 3.04
C THR A 243 9.63 -41.66 3.23
N ALA A 244 10.26 -41.10 2.19
CA ALA A 244 11.64 -40.63 2.27
C ALA A 244 11.82 -39.52 3.32
N ALA A 245 10.87 -38.60 3.41
CA ALA A 245 10.86 -37.55 4.42
C ALA A 245 10.72 -38.09 5.85
N LEU A 246 9.80 -39.04 6.08
CA LEU A 246 9.59 -39.66 7.39
C LEU A 246 10.85 -40.41 7.86
N GLU A 247 11.47 -41.20 6.98
CA GLU A 247 12.68 -41.96 7.31
C GLU A 247 13.86 -41.04 7.64
N ALA A 248 14.15 -40.07 6.76
CA ALA A 248 15.26 -39.15 6.94
C ALA A 248 15.14 -38.36 8.26
N MET A 249 13.97 -37.78 8.52
CA MET A 249 13.77 -36.96 9.72
C MET A 249 13.69 -37.78 11.01
N ASN A 250 13.17 -39.01 10.97
CA ASN A 250 13.21 -39.91 12.13
C ASN A 250 14.64 -40.35 12.47
N ASN A 251 15.47 -40.62 11.46
CA ASN A 251 16.88 -40.93 11.68
C ASN A 251 17.65 -39.72 12.24
N LEU A 252 17.37 -38.51 11.74
CA LEU A 252 17.94 -37.29 12.31
C LEU A 252 17.51 -37.07 13.76
N ALA A 253 16.23 -37.30 14.09
CA ALA A 253 15.72 -37.21 15.46
C ALA A 253 16.42 -38.22 16.40
N ARG A 254 16.84 -39.38 15.88
CA ARG A 254 17.65 -40.37 16.60
C ARG A 254 19.13 -39.98 16.78
N GLY A 255 19.57 -38.85 16.23
CA GLY A 255 20.98 -38.45 16.27
C GLY A 255 21.83 -39.05 15.14
N MET A 256 21.21 -39.75 14.18
CA MET A 256 21.91 -40.39 13.06
C MET A 256 22.07 -39.40 11.90
N PRO A 257 23.30 -39.12 11.42
CA PRO A 257 23.51 -38.31 10.23
C PRO A 257 22.79 -38.90 9.02
N GLN A 258 22.29 -38.05 8.12
CA GLN A 258 21.62 -38.47 6.89
C GLN A 258 22.24 -37.80 5.67
N THR A 259 22.23 -38.50 4.54
CA THR A 259 22.64 -37.97 3.24
C THR A 259 21.47 -38.05 2.30
N VAL A 260 21.07 -36.92 1.70
CA VAL A 260 19.93 -36.86 0.78
C VAL A 260 20.36 -36.23 -0.55
N GLN A 261 19.73 -36.72 -1.63
CA GLN A 261 19.97 -36.27 -3.01
C GLN A 261 18.72 -35.64 -3.65
N ASP A 262 17.55 -35.79 -3.01
CA ASP A 262 16.28 -35.22 -3.45
C ASP A 262 15.77 -34.15 -2.47
N GLY A 263 14.74 -33.43 -2.89
CA GLY A 263 14.16 -32.33 -2.13
C GLY A 263 13.19 -32.73 -1.02
N ALA A 264 12.89 -34.02 -0.82
CA ALA A 264 11.83 -34.45 0.09
C ALA A 264 12.13 -34.11 1.56
N ALA A 265 13.35 -34.40 2.02
CA ALA A 265 13.78 -34.06 3.38
C ALA A 265 13.86 -32.55 3.62
N LEU A 266 14.29 -31.76 2.62
CA LEU A 266 14.32 -30.29 2.72
C LEU A 266 12.91 -29.70 2.84
N LEU A 267 11.97 -30.21 2.03
CA LEU A 267 10.57 -29.83 2.14
C LEU A 267 10.04 -30.15 3.53
N ALA A 268 10.31 -31.35 4.05
CA ALA A 268 9.89 -31.78 5.38
C ALA A 268 10.45 -30.89 6.50
N ILE A 269 11.74 -30.52 6.46
CA ILE A 269 12.36 -29.59 7.42
C ILE A 269 11.60 -28.27 7.46
N SER A 270 11.34 -27.68 6.28
CA SER A 270 10.61 -26.40 6.16
C SER A 270 9.13 -26.50 6.58
N SER A 271 8.52 -27.67 6.41
CA SER A 271 7.11 -27.91 6.73
C SER A 271 6.87 -28.27 8.19
N TRP A 272 7.78 -29.03 8.80
CA TRP A 272 7.60 -29.58 10.15
C TRP A 272 8.25 -28.72 11.22
N HIS A 273 8.98 -27.67 10.81
CA HIS A 273 9.63 -26.69 11.70
C HIS A 273 10.64 -27.34 12.64
N LEU A 274 11.32 -28.37 12.14
CA LEU A 274 12.40 -29.10 12.79
C LEU A 274 13.68 -28.82 12.01
N TYR A 275 14.63 -28.09 12.59
CA TYR A 275 15.76 -27.54 11.86
C TYR A 275 17.11 -28.20 12.24
N PRO A 276 17.47 -29.36 11.66
CA PRO A 276 18.77 -29.97 11.88
C PRO A 276 19.90 -29.10 11.30
N ASP A 277 21.11 -29.26 11.83
CA ASP A 277 22.30 -28.67 11.21
C ASP A 277 22.57 -29.33 9.85
N MET A 278 23.05 -28.57 8.87
CA MET A 278 23.22 -29.05 7.49
C MET A 278 24.62 -28.79 6.94
N ALA A 279 25.09 -29.67 6.06
CA ALA A 279 26.27 -29.49 5.24
C ALA A 279 25.86 -29.55 3.76
N VAL A 280 26.01 -28.43 3.04
CA VAL A 280 25.56 -28.29 1.65
C VAL A 280 26.74 -28.43 0.70
N TYR A 281 26.67 -29.39 -0.23
CA TYR A 281 27.70 -29.67 -1.22
C TYR A 281 27.20 -29.28 -2.63
N GLY A 282 27.56 -28.07 -3.07
CA GLY A 282 27.22 -27.51 -4.40
C GLY A 282 28.32 -26.62 -4.98
N GLY A 283 29.57 -26.87 -4.59
CA GLY A 283 30.74 -26.01 -4.81
C GLY A 283 31.65 -26.07 -3.57
N PRO A 284 31.94 -24.96 -2.87
CA PRO A 284 32.52 -25.02 -1.53
C PRO A 284 31.53 -25.63 -0.54
N VAL A 285 32.03 -26.42 0.42
CA VAL A 285 31.19 -27.00 1.47
C VAL A 285 30.74 -25.89 2.42
N VAL A 286 29.44 -25.63 2.46
CA VAL A 286 28.85 -24.65 3.38
C VAL A 286 28.23 -25.40 4.55
N GLN A 287 28.75 -25.17 5.76
CA GLN A 287 28.12 -25.65 6.99
C GLN A 287 27.10 -24.63 7.49
N VAL A 288 25.86 -25.06 7.59
CA VAL A 288 24.71 -24.28 8.08
C VAL A 288 24.36 -24.77 9.47
N LYS A 289 24.65 -23.95 10.48
CA LYS A 289 24.27 -24.23 11.87
C LYS A 289 22.93 -23.59 12.20
N GLN A 290 21.90 -24.42 12.34
CA GLN A 290 20.55 -24.05 12.77
C GLN A 290 20.44 -24.00 14.30
N LYS A 291 21.25 -24.81 15.01
CA LYS A 291 21.30 -24.90 16.48
C LYS A 291 19.92 -25.17 17.11
N ASP A 292 19.13 -26.02 16.49
CA ASP A 292 17.85 -26.44 17.04
C ASP A 292 18.06 -27.42 18.21
N PRO A 293 17.56 -27.13 19.43
CA PRO A 293 17.79 -27.97 20.60
C PRO A 293 17.15 -29.37 20.52
N ILE A 294 16.23 -29.58 19.57
CA ILE A 294 15.60 -30.90 19.37
C ILE A 294 16.60 -31.93 18.83
N PHE A 295 17.60 -31.47 18.07
CA PHE A 295 18.57 -32.36 17.45
C PHE A 295 19.87 -32.42 18.25
N GLN A 296 20.41 -33.65 18.37
CA GLN A 296 21.77 -33.84 18.89
C GLN A 296 22.78 -33.24 17.91
N THR A 297 23.94 -32.78 18.40
CA THR A 297 25.00 -32.23 17.54
C THR A 297 25.56 -33.23 16.53
N SER A 298 25.30 -34.54 16.70
CA SER A 298 25.64 -35.58 15.72
C SER A 298 24.64 -35.69 14.56
N ALA A 299 23.43 -35.14 14.69
CA ALA A 299 22.39 -35.16 13.65
C ALA A 299 22.71 -34.12 12.57
N LEU A 300 23.57 -34.49 11.62
CA LEU A 300 23.96 -33.66 10.48
C LEU A 300 23.25 -34.14 9.21
N LEU A 301 22.56 -33.23 8.53
CA LEU A 301 22.02 -33.49 7.19
C LEU A 301 23.03 -33.07 6.11
N THR A 302 23.44 -34.02 5.28
CA THR A 302 24.34 -33.79 4.14
C THR A 302 23.54 -33.72 2.84
N LEU A 303 23.62 -32.59 2.13
CA LEU A 303 22.95 -32.38 0.84
C LEU A 303 23.95 -32.53 -0.31
N GLY A 304 23.73 -33.49 -1.20
CA GLY A 304 24.51 -33.65 -2.42
C GLY A 304 23.83 -32.99 -3.63
N LEU A 305 24.32 -31.84 -4.10
CA LEU A 305 23.73 -31.10 -5.23
C LEU A 305 24.40 -31.43 -6.58
N GLN A 306 24.60 -32.71 -6.90
CA GLN A 306 25.45 -33.14 -8.04
C GLN A 306 24.84 -32.96 -9.46
N HIS A 307 23.61 -32.48 -9.61
CA HIS A 307 22.98 -32.32 -10.94
C HIS A 307 22.09 -31.06 -11.02
N LEU A 308 22.72 -29.89 -11.01
CA LEU A 308 22.02 -28.62 -11.24
C LEU A 308 21.58 -28.55 -12.71
N ARG A 309 20.26 -28.59 -12.96
CA ARG A 309 19.70 -28.07 -14.21
C ARG A 309 19.53 -26.56 -14.06
N ASP A 310 20.02 -25.79 -15.03
CA ASP A 310 20.00 -24.32 -15.00
C ASP A 310 18.60 -23.69 -15.15
N ASP A 311 17.57 -24.50 -15.45
CA ASP A 311 16.22 -24.01 -15.80
C ASP A 311 15.32 -23.71 -14.59
N LYS A 312 15.58 -24.31 -13.41
CA LYS A 312 14.79 -24.08 -12.19
C LYS A 312 15.68 -23.69 -11.01
N LYS A 313 15.29 -22.65 -10.27
CA LYS A 313 16.12 -22.03 -9.23
C LYS A 313 15.87 -22.54 -7.80
N SER A 314 14.90 -23.41 -7.54
CA SER A 314 14.49 -23.79 -6.17
C SER A 314 14.02 -25.24 -6.09
N VAL A 315 13.81 -25.76 -4.87
CA VAL A 315 13.18 -27.08 -4.67
C VAL A 315 11.78 -27.07 -5.27
N TYR A 316 11.52 -27.96 -6.23
CA TYR A 316 10.26 -28.00 -6.97
C TYR A 316 9.58 -29.36 -6.95
N TRP A 317 8.25 -29.36 -7.05
CA TRP A 317 7.43 -30.56 -7.15
C TRP A 317 6.44 -30.41 -8.30
N SER A 318 6.45 -31.37 -9.22
CA SER A 318 5.53 -31.40 -10.37
C SER A 318 4.56 -32.57 -10.24
N LEU A 319 3.26 -32.30 -10.23
CA LEU A 319 2.20 -33.32 -10.13
C LEU A 319 1.13 -33.12 -11.22
N PRO A 320 0.65 -34.18 -11.89
CA PRO A 320 -0.53 -34.12 -12.75
C PRO A 320 -1.83 -34.23 -11.93
N LEU A 321 -2.52 -33.11 -11.72
CA LEU A 321 -3.71 -33.06 -10.85
C LEU A 321 -4.97 -33.38 -11.64
N ALA A 322 -5.49 -34.60 -11.47
CA ALA A 322 -6.71 -35.06 -12.15
C ALA A 322 -8.00 -34.55 -11.48
N CYS A 323 -7.96 -34.36 -10.15
CA CYS A 323 -9.13 -34.01 -9.32
C CYS A 323 -9.21 -32.51 -8.98
N LEU A 324 -8.58 -31.65 -9.78
CA LEU A 324 -8.61 -30.20 -9.59
C LEU A 324 -9.83 -29.56 -10.28
N GLN A 325 -10.28 -30.14 -11.40
CA GLN A 325 -11.39 -29.64 -12.21
C GLN A 325 -12.59 -30.59 -12.22
N HIS A 326 -13.79 -30.04 -12.43
CA HIS A 326 -15.02 -30.83 -12.59
C HIS A 326 -14.99 -31.77 -13.81
N TYR A 327 -14.35 -31.36 -14.90
CA TYR A 327 -14.10 -32.17 -16.09
C TYR A 327 -12.87 -31.63 -16.82
N GLY A 328 -12.11 -32.50 -17.49
CA GLY A 328 -10.91 -32.10 -18.25
C GLY A 328 -9.76 -33.10 -18.15
N TYR A 329 -8.68 -32.82 -18.87
CA TYR A 329 -7.43 -33.57 -18.73
C TYR A 329 -6.68 -33.14 -17.45
N PRO A 330 -5.92 -34.05 -16.79
CA PRO A 330 -5.13 -33.70 -15.61
C PRO A 330 -4.22 -32.50 -15.86
N ILE A 331 -4.28 -31.50 -14.97
CA ILE A 331 -3.44 -30.30 -15.09
C ILE A 331 -2.09 -30.58 -14.48
N ARG A 332 -1.04 -30.55 -15.30
CA ARG A 332 0.34 -30.66 -14.81
C ARG A 332 0.73 -29.38 -14.07
N THR A 333 0.82 -29.48 -12.76
CA THR A 333 1.12 -28.37 -11.86
C THR A 333 2.54 -28.51 -11.34
N SER A 334 3.42 -27.57 -11.67
CA SER A 334 4.75 -27.45 -11.06
C SER A 334 4.72 -26.31 -10.06
N ARG A 335 5.11 -26.59 -8.81
CA ARG A 335 5.28 -25.59 -7.76
C ARG A 335 6.70 -25.65 -7.22
N SER A 336 7.13 -24.53 -6.66
CA SER A 336 8.38 -24.47 -5.92
C SER A 336 8.12 -24.08 -4.46
N ALA A 337 8.86 -24.70 -3.55
CA ALA A 337 8.85 -24.35 -2.13
C ALA A 337 9.64 -23.04 -1.86
N GLY A 338 9.96 -22.26 -2.90
CA GLY A 338 10.82 -21.09 -2.87
C GLY A 338 10.11 -19.78 -3.26
N SER A 339 10.85 -18.84 -3.86
CA SER A 339 10.41 -17.47 -4.24
C SER A 339 9.01 -17.30 -4.88
N GLU A 340 8.43 -18.33 -5.52
CA GLU A 340 7.09 -18.26 -6.14
C GLU A 340 5.93 -18.33 -5.14
N THR A 341 6.16 -18.91 -3.96
CA THR A 341 5.19 -18.96 -2.84
C THR A 341 5.62 -18.05 -1.68
N ALA A 342 6.63 -17.21 -1.90
CA ALA A 342 7.16 -16.31 -0.90
C ALA A 342 6.11 -15.28 -0.47
N ARG A 343 6.05 -15.06 0.84
CA ARG A 343 5.24 -14.03 1.46
C ARG A 343 6.16 -12.94 2.02
N ILE A 344 5.78 -11.69 1.80
CA ILE A 344 6.60 -10.52 2.16
C ILE A 344 5.80 -9.52 2.99
N THR A 345 6.47 -8.68 3.75
CA THR A 345 5.81 -7.59 4.48
C THR A 345 5.41 -6.46 3.52
N TYR A 346 4.49 -5.58 3.95
CA TYR A 346 4.17 -4.39 3.16
C TYR A 346 5.42 -3.50 2.95
N GLN A 347 6.29 -3.35 3.94
CA GLN A 347 7.56 -2.62 3.79
C GLN A 347 8.43 -3.23 2.67
N GLN A 348 8.59 -4.55 2.65
CA GLN A 348 9.31 -5.24 1.59
C GLN A 348 8.64 -5.10 0.22
N PHE A 349 7.30 -5.01 0.18
CA PHE A 349 6.56 -4.79 -1.05
C PHE A 349 6.88 -3.45 -1.71
N ALA A 350 7.26 -2.42 -0.94
CA ALA A 350 7.72 -1.14 -1.49
C ALA A 350 8.93 -1.31 -2.43
N TYR A 351 9.84 -2.25 -2.16
CA TYR A 351 10.97 -2.55 -3.05
C TYR A 351 10.53 -3.08 -4.42
N ILE A 352 9.46 -3.88 -4.46
CA ILE A 352 8.87 -4.33 -5.73
C ILE A 352 8.33 -3.12 -6.50
N ILE A 353 7.63 -2.21 -5.83
CA ILE A 353 7.09 -0.99 -6.45
C ILE A 353 8.20 -0.10 -7.02
N ILE A 354 9.28 0.11 -6.26
CA ILE A 354 10.48 0.84 -6.71
C ILE A 354 11.07 0.17 -7.96
N GLY A 355 11.20 -1.16 -7.94
CA GLY A 355 11.66 -1.93 -9.08
C GLY A 355 10.78 -1.77 -10.32
N CYS A 356 9.46 -1.80 -10.16
CA CYS A 356 8.53 -1.51 -11.25
C CYS A 356 8.77 -0.09 -11.78
N LEU A 357 8.84 0.93 -10.91
CA LEU A 357 9.07 2.33 -11.27
C LEU A 357 10.32 2.57 -12.11
N PHE A 358 11.43 1.93 -11.75
CA PHE A 358 12.70 2.09 -12.45
C PHE A 358 12.67 1.63 -13.91
N VAL A 359 11.76 0.72 -14.29
CA VAL A 359 11.59 0.37 -15.71
C VAL A 359 11.04 1.56 -16.50
N GLY A 360 10.14 2.35 -15.91
CA GLY A 360 9.62 3.57 -16.53
C GLY A 360 10.66 4.69 -16.65
N TRP A 361 11.70 4.65 -15.83
CA TRP A 361 12.74 5.69 -15.78
C TRP A 361 13.86 5.49 -16.82
N LYS A 362 13.87 4.41 -17.60
CA LYS A 362 14.79 4.22 -18.75
C LYS A 362 16.26 4.52 -18.41
N GLU A 363 16.92 5.45 -19.11
CA GLU A 363 18.33 5.80 -18.90
C GLU A 363 18.64 6.38 -17.50
N PHE A 364 17.65 6.83 -16.75
CA PHE A 364 17.83 7.36 -15.39
C PHE A 364 17.94 6.26 -14.33
N ALA A 365 17.59 5.01 -14.68
CA ALA A 365 17.63 3.88 -13.76
C ALA A 365 17.98 2.58 -14.50
N LEU A 366 19.15 2.54 -15.15
CA LEU A 366 19.66 1.30 -15.78
C LEU A 366 20.03 0.29 -14.69
N THR A 367 20.59 0.79 -13.59
CA THR A 367 20.84 0.04 -12.35
C THR A 367 19.86 0.44 -11.24
N ASN A 368 19.72 -0.41 -10.22
CA ASN A 368 18.86 -0.08 -9.08
C ASN A 368 19.48 1.08 -8.27
N GLU A 369 20.81 1.14 -8.24
CA GLU A 369 21.59 2.16 -7.56
C GLU A 369 21.38 3.55 -8.18
N GLU A 370 21.43 3.67 -9.51
CA GLU A 370 21.12 4.92 -10.22
C GLU A 370 19.69 5.40 -9.94
N GLY A 371 18.72 4.49 -10.03
CA GLY A 371 17.32 4.82 -9.73
C GLY A 371 17.12 5.27 -8.28
N LEU A 372 17.77 4.61 -7.32
CA LEU A 372 17.71 5.00 -5.91
C LEU A 372 18.31 6.38 -5.68
N GLN A 373 19.42 6.72 -6.33
CA GLN A 373 20.01 8.05 -6.23
C GLN A 373 19.05 9.14 -6.73
N TRP A 374 18.39 8.92 -7.86
CA TRP A 374 17.38 9.86 -8.38
C TRP A 374 16.18 10.00 -7.44
N LEU A 375 15.70 8.88 -6.89
CA LEU A 375 14.59 8.88 -5.93
C LEU A 375 14.98 9.64 -4.65
N GLN A 376 16.17 9.40 -4.08
CA GLN A 376 16.67 10.12 -2.92
C GLN A 376 16.85 11.63 -3.19
N ARG A 377 17.37 12.02 -4.37
CA ARG A 377 17.45 13.43 -4.78
C ARG A 377 16.08 14.10 -4.78
N LEU A 378 15.06 13.45 -5.35
CA LEU A 378 13.68 13.94 -5.32
C LEU A 378 13.16 14.10 -3.89
N GLY A 379 13.42 13.13 -3.01
CA GLY A 379 13.06 13.22 -1.59
C GLY A 379 13.70 14.40 -0.87
N CYS A 380 14.98 14.67 -1.12
CA CYS A 380 15.70 15.82 -0.58
C CYS A 380 15.14 17.17 -1.07
N ILE A 381 14.79 17.27 -2.36
CA ILE A 381 14.19 18.48 -2.93
C ILE A 381 12.84 18.75 -2.25
N LEU A 382 12.01 17.72 -2.07
CA LEU A 382 10.69 17.83 -1.45
C LEU A 382 10.72 17.99 0.08
N GLN A 383 11.89 17.96 0.71
CA GLN A 383 12.06 18.12 2.17
C GLN A 383 11.17 17.15 2.98
N LEU A 384 10.93 15.95 2.45
CA LEU A 384 10.09 14.96 3.12
C LEU A 384 10.83 14.41 4.35
N PRO A 385 10.19 14.38 5.54
CA PRO A 385 10.85 13.96 6.76
C PRO A 385 11.26 12.48 6.69
N LYS A 386 12.43 12.15 7.22
CA LYS A 386 12.89 10.76 7.33
C LYS A 386 12.13 10.03 8.46
N GLY A 387 11.57 8.86 8.17
CA GLY A 387 10.99 7.96 9.18
C GLY A 387 9.48 7.74 9.08
N ARG A 388 8.93 7.06 10.09
CA ARG A 388 7.57 6.46 10.16
C ARG A 388 6.54 7.18 9.27
N LEU A 389 5.81 6.40 8.46
CA LEU A 389 4.64 6.84 7.70
C LEU A 389 3.80 7.82 8.55
N LEU A 390 3.87 9.11 8.21
CA LEU A 390 3.14 10.14 8.93
C LEU A 390 1.64 9.85 8.82
N PRO A 391 0.86 10.01 9.90
CA PRO A 391 -0.59 10.04 9.79
C PRO A 391 -0.93 11.11 8.75
N ARG A 392 -1.77 10.76 7.76
CA ARG A 392 -2.25 11.70 6.75
C ARG A 392 -2.87 12.88 7.49
N ASN A 393 -2.24 14.06 7.43
CA ASN A 393 -2.78 15.25 8.09
C ASN A 393 -4.04 15.66 7.33
N PRO A 394 -5.24 15.65 7.95
CA PRO A 394 -6.47 16.05 7.28
C PRO A 394 -6.45 17.52 6.81
N LEU A 395 -5.51 18.32 7.33
CA LEU A 395 -5.31 19.73 6.95
C LEU A 395 -4.46 19.92 5.68
N ASP A 396 -3.77 18.88 5.18
CA ASP A 396 -3.02 18.95 3.91
C ASP A 396 -3.32 17.73 3.02
N PRO A 397 -4.40 17.80 2.20
CA PRO A 397 -4.78 16.75 1.26
C PRO A 397 -3.73 16.45 0.17
N ASN A 398 -2.74 17.34 -0.01
CA ASN A 398 -1.79 17.32 -1.11
C ASN A 398 -0.46 16.62 -0.77
N HIS A 399 -0.25 16.16 0.48
CA HIS A 399 0.97 15.45 0.82
C HIS A 399 1.03 14.09 0.08
N PRO A 400 2.06 13.81 -0.74
CA PRO A 400 2.12 12.60 -1.57
C PRO A 400 2.49 11.37 -0.71
N THR A 401 1.51 10.77 -0.03
CA THR A 401 1.72 9.61 0.85
C THR A 401 2.38 8.42 0.15
N TRP A 402 2.08 8.23 -1.15
CA TRP A 402 2.71 7.22 -1.98
C TRP A 402 4.21 7.44 -2.18
N LEU A 403 4.63 8.70 -2.31
CA LEU A 403 6.02 9.06 -2.49
C LEU A 403 6.78 8.86 -1.17
N HIS A 404 6.14 9.20 -0.05
CA HIS A 404 6.67 8.90 1.29
C HIS A 404 6.86 7.39 1.51
N TYR A 405 5.91 6.57 1.05
CA TYR A 405 5.99 5.11 1.17
C TYR A 405 7.20 4.52 0.45
N ILE A 406 7.47 4.93 -0.80
CA ILE A 406 8.65 4.45 -1.55
C ILE A 406 9.96 5.08 -1.06
N LEU A 407 9.95 6.36 -0.64
CA LEU A 407 11.14 7.02 -0.12
C LEU A 407 11.59 6.45 1.21
N ASN A 408 10.66 6.11 2.10
CA ASN A 408 11.01 5.45 3.36
C ASN A 408 11.71 4.12 3.12
N ALA A 409 11.22 3.30 2.17
CA ALA A 409 11.90 2.06 1.81
C ALA A 409 13.31 2.32 1.23
N ALA A 410 13.47 3.36 0.40
CA ALA A 410 14.77 3.75 -0.12
C ALA A 410 15.75 4.24 0.97
N HIS A 411 15.26 4.85 2.05
CA HIS A 411 16.08 5.25 3.20
C HIS A 411 16.40 4.09 4.14
N GLU A 412 15.44 3.18 4.41
CA GLU A 412 15.67 1.98 5.22
C GLU A 412 16.80 1.10 4.64
N LEU A 413 16.94 1.11 3.31
CA LEU A 413 18.02 0.42 2.60
C LEU A 413 19.42 0.87 3.00
N ASP A 414 19.64 2.14 3.36
CA ASP A 414 20.98 2.63 3.72
C ASP A 414 21.45 2.01 5.04
N ASP A 415 20.51 1.83 5.98
CA ASP A 415 20.74 1.36 7.35
C ASP A 415 20.71 -0.19 7.50
N CYS A 416 20.25 -0.92 6.47
CA CYS A 416 20.13 -2.38 6.48
C CYS A 416 21.49 -3.12 6.45
N GLU A 417 21.49 -4.35 6.99
CA GLU A 417 22.60 -5.30 6.84
C GLU A 417 22.77 -5.75 5.36
N ASP A 418 23.96 -6.20 4.97
CA ASP A 418 24.26 -6.63 3.60
C ASP A 418 23.32 -7.74 3.10
N SER A 419 22.89 -8.63 4.00
CA SER A 419 21.95 -9.71 3.68
C SER A 419 20.55 -9.19 3.34
N GLU A 420 20.07 -8.19 4.09
CA GLU A 420 18.77 -7.54 3.88
C GLU A 420 18.78 -6.66 2.64
N LYS A 421 19.88 -5.93 2.41
CA LYS A 421 20.14 -5.17 1.17
C LYS A 421 20.04 -6.07 -0.06
N LYS A 422 20.68 -7.26 -0.01
CA LYS A 422 20.60 -8.23 -1.10
C LYS A 422 19.17 -8.71 -1.36
N ALA A 423 18.39 -8.99 -0.31
CA ALA A 423 16.99 -9.39 -0.44
C ALA A 423 16.13 -8.26 -1.03
N ALA A 424 16.32 -7.02 -0.59
CA ALA A 424 15.63 -5.85 -1.14
C ALA A 424 15.95 -5.65 -2.62
N LEU A 425 17.22 -5.77 -3.04
CA LEU A 425 17.61 -5.71 -4.46
C LEU A 425 16.99 -6.85 -5.29
N GLN A 426 16.84 -8.04 -4.72
CA GLN A 426 16.14 -9.14 -5.40
C GLN A 426 14.65 -8.82 -5.61
N LEU A 427 13.99 -8.19 -4.64
CA LEU A 427 12.61 -7.73 -4.74
C LEU A 427 12.46 -6.60 -5.77
N MET A 428 13.39 -5.64 -5.83
CA MET A 428 13.43 -4.63 -6.90
C MET A 428 13.57 -5.30 -8.27
N ASN A 429 14.47 -6.27 -8.40
CA ASN A 429 14.64 -7.01 -9.65
C ASN A 429 13.40 -7.82 -10.02
N LEU A 430 12.63 -8.32 -9.04
CA LEU A 430 11.33 -8.93 -9.28
C LEU A 430 10.33 -7.92 -9.86
N GLY A 431 10.24 -6.72 -9.26
CA GLY A 431 9.45 -5.61 -9.78
C GLY A 431 9.84 -5.23 -11.21
N ARG A 432 11.13 -5.13 -11.51
CA ARG A 432 11.62 -4.84 -12.88
C ARG A 432 11.14 -5.87 -13.90
N ARG A 433 11.17 -7.16 -13.56
CA ARG A 433 10.67 -8.25 -14.43
C ARG A 433 9.15 -8.28 -14.56
N ARG A 434 8.43 -7.64 -13.64
CA ARG A 434 6.96 -7.67 -13.51
C ARG A 434 6.39 -6.25 -13.50
N SER A 435 7.00 -5.35 -14.28
CA SER A 435 6.62 -3.94 -14.36
C SER A 435 5.18 -3.72 -14.88
N THR A 436 4.60 -4.74 -15.51
CA THR A 436 3.18 -4.81 -15.89
C THR A 436 2.22 -4.65 -14.72
N PHE A 437 2.70 -4.85 -13.50
CA PHE A 437 1.96 -4.59 -12.28
C PHE A 437 1.52 -3.11 -12.19
N LEU A 438 2.40 -2.16 -12.56
CA LEU A 438 2.10 -0.72 -12.60
C LEU A 438 1.73 -0.21 -14.01
N TYR A 439 2.38 -0.76 -15.04
CA TYR A 439 2.29 -0.27 -16.42
C TYR A 439 1.50 -1.19 -17.35
N ALA A 440 0.85 -0.64 -18.37
CA ALA A 440 0.40 -1.45 -19.50
C ALA A 440 1.56 -1.64 -20.48
N ASN A 441 1.67 -2.83 -21.08
CA ASN A 441 2.76 -3.26 -21.97
C ASN A 441 3.07 -2.32 -23.16
N SER A 442 2.19 -1.37 -23.50
CA SER A 442 2.27 -0.58 -24.72
C SER A 442 2.66 0.88 -24.52
N ARG A 443 2.60 1.47 -23.31
CA ARG A 443 2.90 2.90 -23.09
C ARG A 443 3.41 3.19 -21.67
N MET A 444 4.68 3.58 -21.57
CA MET A 444 5.30 4.00 -20.30
C MET A 444 5.20 5.53 -20.12
N PRO A 445 4.97 6.02 -18.89
CA PRO A 445 5.00 7.45 -18.62
C PRO A 445 6.41 8.03 -18.81
N PRO A 446 6.56 9.34 -19.01
CA PRO A 446 7.88 9.96 -19.07
C PRO A 446 8.65 9.78 -17.74
N PRO A 447 9.98 9.55 -17.79
CA PRO A 447 10.82 9.36 -16.60
C PRO A 447 10.69 10.47 -15.56
N LEU A 448 11.05 10.14 -14.31
CA LEU A 448 11.08 11.08 -13.18
C LEU A 448 9.75 11.83 -13.00
N PHE A 449 8.62 11.13 -13.17
CA PHE A 449 7.27 11.69 -13.07
C PHE A 449 7.03 12.90 -14.00
N GLY A 450 7.61 12.84 -15.21
CA GLY A 450 7.52 13.93 -16.19
C GLY A 450 8.67 14.94 -16.14
N LEU A 451 9.46 14.97 -15.07
CA LEU A 451 10.51 15.99 -14.86
C LEU A 451 11.71 15.86 -15.82
N SER A 452 11.81 14.76 -16.56
CA SER A 452 12.78 14.64 -17.66
C SER A 452 12.37 15.46 -18.90
N SER A 453 11.12 15.91 -18.98
CA SER A 453 10.59 16.71 -20.09
C SER A 453 10.82 18.20 -19.83
N VAL A 454 11.42 18.91 -20.78
CA VAL A 454 11.75 20.34 -20.62
C VAL A 454 10.53 21.21 -20.28
N PRO A 455 9.37 21.10 -20.97
CA PRO A 455 8.19 21.89 -20.61
C PRO A 455 7.72 21.69 -19.16
N VAL A 456 7.80 20.45 -18.67
CA VAL A 456 7.40 20.11 -17.28
C VAL A 456 8.45 20.61 -16.29
N LEU A 457 9.73 20.49 -16.61
CA LEU A 457 10.80 20.96 -15.75
C LEU A 457 10.77 22.51 -15.63
N LEU A 458 10.50 23.22 -16.72
CA LEU A 458 10.38 24.68 -16.72
C LEU A 458 9.26 25.19 -15.81
N SER A 459 8.13 24.49 -15.73
CA SER A 459 6.99 24.92 -14.89
C SER A 459 7.27 24.83 -13.38
N VAL A 460 8.17 23.93 -12.98
CA VAL A 460 8.52 23.71 -11.57
C VAL A 460 9.82 24.41 -11.14
N LEU A 461 10.64 24.88 -12.08
CA LEU A 461 11.84 25.67 -11.80
C LEU A 461 11.51 27.13 -11.47
N LYS A 462 12.35 27.76 -10.65
CA LYS A 462 12.36 29.21 -10.45
C LYS A 462 12.84 29.95 -11.71
N ILE A 463 12.46 31.21 -11.84
CA ILE A 463 12.67 32.01 -13.07
C ILE A 463 14.14 32.00 -13.56
N PRO A 464 15.16 32.27 -12.72
CA PRO A 464 16.56 32.28 -13.19
C PRO A 464 17.00 30.94 -13.79
N GLN A 465 16.55 29.84 -13.19
CA GLN A 465 16.88 28.48 -13.60
C GLN A 465 16.17 28.08 -14.89
N ARG A 466 14.97 28.60 -15.17
CA ARG A 466 14.29 28.41 -16.47
C ARG A 466 15.13 28.92 -17.62
N ILE A 467 15.68 30.13 -17.46
CA ILE A 467 16.54 30.78 -18.46
C ILE A 467 17.82 29.97 -18.63
N GLN A 468 18.46 29.58 -17.51
CA GLN A 468 19.70 28.81 -17.55
C GLN A 468 19.51 27.45 -18.25
N LEU A 469 18.41 26.73 -17.96
CA LEU A 469 18.11 25.45 -18.60
C LEU A 469 18.01 25.58 -20.12
N LEU A 470 17.27 26.60 -20.60
CA LEU A 470 17.12 26.84 -22.04
C LEU A 470 18.45 27.22 -22.70
N ARG A 471 19.29 28.03 -22.04
CA ARG A 471 20.66 28.33 -22.51
C ARG A 471 21.49 27.06 -22.64
N GLU A 472 21.49 26.20 -21.63
CA GLU A 472 22.25 24.93 -21.65
C GLU A 472 21.74 23.96 -22.72
N CYS A 473 20.43 23.82 -22.90
CA CYS A 473 19.86 23.04 -23.99
C CYS A 473 20.32 23.56 -25.36
N CYS A 474 20.32 24.88 -25.56
CA CYS A 474 20.79 25.50 -26.80
C CYS A 474 22.30 25.38 -27.04
N THR A 475 23.14 25.34 -26.01
CA THR A 475 24.58 25.12 -26.19
C THR A 475 24.92 23.70 -26.69
N ASN A 476 24.08 22.71 -26.36
CA ASN A 476 24.25 21.32 -26.80
C ASN A 476 23.69 21.07 -28.21
N LEU A 477 22.77 21.92 -28.66
CA LEU A 477 22.33 21.99 -30.05
C LEU A 477 23.45 22.59 -30.88
N LYS A 478 24.37 21.75 -31.40
CA LYS A 478 25.12 22.13 -32.60
C LYS A 478 24.10 22.28 -33.71
N LEU A 479 23.60 23.50 -33.94
CA LEU A 479 22.86 23.91 -35.14
C LEU A 479 23.81 23.80 -36.33
N ASN A 480 24.16 22.56 -36.68
CA ASN A 480 25.03 22.23 -37.78
C ASN A 480 24.18 22.29 -39.06
N GLY A 481 24.25 23.42 -39.76
CA GLY A 481 23.97 23.44 -41.20
C GLY A 481 22.75 24.22 -41.68
N THR A 482 22.00 24.91 -40.82
CA THR A 482 21.07 25.95 -41.25
C THR A 482 21.54 27.29 -40.69
N GLU A 483 21.58 28.31 -41.54
CA GLU A 483 22.06 29.67 -41.27
C GLU A 483 21.13 30.44 -40.30
N LEU A 484 20.86 29.88 -39.12
CA LEU A 484 20.31 30.63 -37.99
C LEU A 484 21.48 31.15 -37.17
N ASN A 485 21.86 32.41 -37.40
CA ASN A 485 22.80 33.10 -36.52
C ASN A 485 22.22 33.10 -35.11
N GLY A 486 23.00 32.68 -34.09
CA GLY A 486 22.56 32.62 -32.69
C GLY A 486 22.02 33.95 -32.12
N ASP A 487 22.21 35.05 -32.84
CA ASP A 487 21.65 36.37 -32.59
C ASP A 487 20.15 36.51 -32.92
N GLN A 488 19.53 35.48 -33.53
CA GLN A 488 18.14 35.49 -33.98
C GLN A 488 17.17 34.71 -33.06
N ILE A 489 17.67 34.10 -31.98
CA ILE A 489 16.84 33.34 -31.03
C ILE A 489 16.90 34.01 -29.65
N VAL A 490 15.72 34.25 -29.08
CA VAL A 490 15.56 34.83 -27.74
C VAL A 490 14.74 33.91 -26.84
N ILE A 491 14.99 33.97 -25.54
CA ILE A 491 14.19 33.30 -24.52
C ILE A 491 13.15 34.31 -24.03
N GLY A 492 11.87 34.06 -24.30
CA GLY A 492 10.77 34.78 -23.64
C GLY A 492 10.39 34.06 -22.35
N TYR A 493 10.26 34.77 -21.24
CA TYR A 493 9.92 34.18 -19.94
C TYR A 493 8.94 35.04 -19.15
N SER A 494 8.08 34.39 -18.37
CA SER A 494 7.15 35.07 -17.46
C SER A 494 7.91 35.72 -16.31
N THR A 495 7.53 36.97 -16.00
CA THR A 495 8.07 37.74 -14.88
C THR A 495 7.39 37.46 -13.54
N SER A 496 6.25 36.75 -13.55
CA SER A 496 5.54 36.30 -12.35
C SER A 496 5.67 34.79 -12.16
N GLU A 497 5.76 34.37 -10.90
CA GLU A 497 5.65 32.96 -10.51
C GLU A 497 4.18 32.51 -10.30
N GLU A 498 3.23 33.44 -10.25
CA GLU A 498 1.80 33.19 -10.05
C GLU A 498 1.00 33.29 -11.37
N GLU A 499 0.10 32.32 -11.63
CA GLU A 499 -0.67 32.21 -12.89
C GLU A 499 -1.73 33.31 -13.09
N ASP A 500 -2.13 34.03 -12.04
CA ASP A 500 -3.32 34.92 -12.03
C ASP A 500 -3.01 36.42 -12.29
N ASP A 501 -1.73 36.82 -12.30
CA ASP A 501 -1.35 38.21 -12.61
C ASP A 501 -1.18 38.42 -14.12
N LYS A 502 -1.53 39.61 -14.63
CA LYS A 502 -1.30 40.00 -16.04
C LYS A 502 0.15 39.69 -16.40
N ILE A 503 0.35 38.62 -17.19
CA ILE A 503 1.67 38.05 -17.49
C ILE A 503 2.49 39.06 -18.28
N GLY A 504 3.40 39.76 -17.61
CA GLY A 504 4.48 40.48 -18.29
C GLY A 504 5.51 39.45 -18.78
N VAL A 505 5.84 39.48 -20.07
CA VAL A 505 6.87 38.63 -20.67
C VAL A 505 8.14 39.46 -20.82
N ASP A 506 9.23 39.03 -20.22
CA ASP A 506 10.56 39.59 -20.44
C ASP A 506 11.36 38.67 -21.38
N TYR A 507 12.45 39.19 -21.96
CA TYR A 507 13.27 38.43 -22.90
C TYR A 507 14.72 38.31 -22.43
N ALA A 508 15.40 37.25 -22.82
CA ALA A 508 16.81 37.00 -22.51
C ALA A 508 17.56 36.42 -23.70
N SER A 509 18.85 36.74 -23.82
CA SER A 509 19.70 36.20 -24.87
C SER A 509 20.07 34.75 -24.57
N VAL A 510 20.03 33.91 -25.61
CA VAL A 510 20.47 32.51 -25.53
C VAL A 510 21.99 32.44 -25.39
N PHE A 511 22.72 33.19 -26.22
CA PHE A 511 24.18 33.25 -26.19
C PHE A 511 24.70 34.58 -25.61
N PRO A 512 25.92 34.62 -25.06
CA PRO A 512 26.58 35.86 -24.67
C PRO A 512 26.79 36.76 -25.89
N ILE A 513 26.40 38.03 -25.79
CA ILE A 513 26.56 39.01 -26.87
C ILE A 513 27.92 39.70 -26.70
N PRO A 514 28.79 39.72 -27.72
CA PRO A 514 30.08 40.40 -27.64
C PRO A 514 29.92 41.91 -27.35
N ARG A 515 30.60 42.42 -26.32
CA ARG A 515 30.80 43.87 -26.19
C ARG A 515 32.05 44.28 -26.97
N PRO A 516 31.93 45.01 -28.09
CA PRO A 516 33.12 45.54 -28.75
C PRO A 516 33.73 46.64 -27.87
N SER A 517 35.06 46.55 -27.66
CA SER A 517 35.83 47.47 -26.82
C SER A 517 35.53 48.94 -27.14
N SER A 518 35.13 49.71 -26.13
CA SER A 518 34.92 51.16 -26.23
C SER A 518 36.23 51.92 -26.52
N LYS A 519 37.39 51.30 -26.29
CA LYS A 519 38.71 51.88 -26.61
C LYS A 519 39.09 51.55 -28.05
N ARG A 520 39.16 52.58 -28.90
CA ARG A 520 39.67 52.50 -30.27
C ARG A 520 41.11 53.00 -30.36
N MET A 521 41.87 52.43 -31.28
CA MET A 521 43.13 52.96 -31.78
C MET A 521 42.86 54.21 -32.63
N ARG A 522 43.92 54.95 -32.94
CA ARG A 522 43.84 56.19 -33.72
C ARG A 522 43.33 55.97 -35.16
N ASP A 523 43.39 54.73 -35.65
CA ASP A 523 42.89 54.26 -36.95
C ASP A 523 41.44 53.73 -36.90
N GLY A 524 40.79 53.76 -35.73
CA GLY A 524 39.42 53.26 -35.53
C GLY A 524 39.31 51.78 -35.15
N SER A 525 40.41 51.01 -35.18
CA SER A 525 40.44 49.59 -34.78
C SER A 525 40.39 49.41 -33.24
N ALA A 526 40.00 48.25 -32.72
CA ALA A 526 39.85 48.04 -31.28
C ALA A 526 41.22 47.92 -30.56
N LYS A 527 41.44 48.68 -29.48
CA LYS A 527 42.75 48.88 -28.84
C LYS A 527 43.31 47.65 -28.10
N TYR A 528 42.52 46.61 -27.86
CA TYR A 528 42.96 45.34 -27.26
C TYR A 528 42.12 44.17 -27.82
N PRO A 529 42.72 43.17 -28.49
CA PRO A 529 42.05 41.93 -28.87
C PRO A 529 42.10 40.95 -27.67
N LYS A 530 41.57 41.35 -26.52
CA LYS A 530 41.09 40.34 -25.57
C LYS A 530 39.80 39.75 -26.18
N PRO A 531 39.44 38.47 -25.91
CA PRO A 531 38.13 37.99 -26.29
C PRO A 531 37.10 39.03 -25.81
N PRO A 532 36.15 39.45 -26.66
CA PRO A 532 35.18 40.47 -26.28
C PRO A 532 34.56 40.07 -24.94
N ASP A 533 34.43 41.01 -24.00
CA ASP A 533 33.71 40.77 -22.74
C ASP A 533 32.26 40.48 -23.12
N SER A 534 31.96 39.20 -23.31
CA SER A 534 30.68 38.73 -23.82
C SER A 534 29.78 38.45 -22.63
N ARG A 535 28.68 39.18 -22.54
CA ARG A 535 27.71 39.03 -21.46
C ARG A 535 26.36 38.65 -22.04
N HIS A 536 25.60 37.88 -21.27
CA HIS A 536 24.20 37.70 -21.59
C HIS A 536 23.44 39.01 -21.43
N ARG A 537 22.36 39.16 -22.18
CA ARG A 537 21.50 40.34 -22.16
C ARG A 537 20.08 39.94 -21.78
N ARG A 538 19.43 40.75 -20.95
CA ARG A 538 18.00 40.67 -20.67
C ARG A 538 17.32 41.95 -21.11
N TRP A 539 16.17 41.78 -21.75
CA TRP A 539 15.28 42.86 -22.11
C TRP A 539 14.08 42.82 -21.18
N ILE A 540 13.87 43.90 -20.44
CA ILE A 540 12.69 44.07 -19.60
C ILE A 540 11.60 44.79 -20.39
N THR A 541 10.41 44.21 -20.42
CA THR A 541 9.30 44.78 -21.19
C THR A 541 8.66 45.90 -20.39
N LEU A 542 8.58 47.07 -21.01
CA LEU A 542 8.04 48.29 -20.44
C LEU A 542 6.90 48.81 -21.31
N SER A 543 5.89 49.41 -20.69
CA SER A 543 4.86 50.14 -21.43
C SER A 543 5.40 51.48 -21.94
N HIS A 544 4.75 52.06 -22.95
CA HIS A 544 5.09 53.40 -23.45
C HIS A 544 5.24 54.43 -22.32
N ALA A 545 4.29 54.47 -21.38
CA ALA A 545 4.34 55.37 -20.23
C ALA A 545 5.56 55.11 -19.33
N GLN A 546 5.94 53.84 -19.13
CA GLN A 546 7.11 53.49 -18.32
C GLN A 546 8.42 53.89 -18.99
N VAL A 547 8.56 53.68 -20.30
CA VAL A 547 9.73 54.13 -21.08
C VAL A 547 9.86 55.66 -21.03
N GLU A 548 8.74 56.36 -21.22
CA GLU A 548 8.68 57.83 -21.15
C GLU A 548 9.06 58.35 -19.75
N ILE A 549 8.56 57.73 -18.68
CA ILE A 549 8.94 58.08 -17.30
C ILE A 549 10.44 57.87 -17.08
N CYS A 550 11.00 56.74 -17.54
CA CYS A 550 12.44 56.45 -17.40
C CYS A 550 13.30 57.49 -18.13
N TYR A 551 12.89 57.90 -19.33
CA TYR A 551 13.62 58.90 -20.11
C TYR A 551 13.49 60.32 -19.54
N ARG A 552 12.27 60.76 -19.22
CA ARG A 552 11.97 62.10 -18.66
C ARG A 552 12.58 62.29 -17.28
N ARG A 553 12.56 61.26 -16.43
CA ARG A 553 13.13 61.30 -15.07
C ARG A 553 14.53 60.66 -14.99
N ARG A 554 15.35 60.81 -16.03
CA ARG A 554 16.69 60.21 -16.09
C ARG A 554 17.58 60.53 -14.88
N GLU A 555 17.47 61.74 -14.32
CA GLU A 555 18.25 62.15 -13.14
C GLU A 555 17.85 61.34 -11.90
N ASP A 556 16.55 61.14 -11.69
CA ASP A 556 16.01 60.32 -10.60
C ASP A 556 16.35 58.82 -10.79
N PHE A 557 16.49 58.37 -12.04
CA PHE A 557 16.89 57.00 -12.37
C PHE A 557 18.39 56.75 -12.13
N ILE A 558 19.24 57.78 -12.25
CA ILE A 558 20.69 57.70 -11.98
C ILE A 558 20.97 57.73 -10.47
N ASP A 559 20.23 58.54 -9.69
CA ASP A 559 20.42 58.71 -8.23
C ASP A 559 19.28 58.07 -7.42
N ILE A 560 19.20 56.73 -7.44
CA ILE A 560 18.16 55.96 -6.74
C ILE A 560 18.08 56.25 -5.22
N PRO A 561 19.19 56.38 -4.47
CA PRO A 561 19.12 56.72 -3.04
C PRO A 561 18.37 58.04 -2.79
N ARG A 562 18.62 59.07 -3.61
CA ARG A 562 17.89 60.34 -3.53
C ARG A 562 16.42 60.18 -3.88
N THR A 563 16.11 59.39 -4.91
CA THR A 563 14.74 59.08 -5.35
C THR A 563 13.93 58.36 -4.26
N LEU A 564 14.55 57.43 -3.52
CA LEU A 564 13.91 56.75 -2.39
C LEU A 564 13.57 57.69 -1.24
N VAL A 565 14.47 58.64 -0.93
CA VAL A 565 14.23 59.68 0.09
C VAL A 565 13.08 60.60 -0.36
N LEU A 566 13.07 60.99 -1.62
CA LEU A 566 12.02 61.82 -2.22
C LEU A 566 10.65 61.11 -2.20
N LEU A 567 10.61 59.84 -2.63
CA LEU A 567 9.41 59.01 -2.61
C LEU A 567 8.87 58.81 -1.19
N LYS A 568 9.76 58.56 -0.22
CA LYS A 568 9.39 58.43 1.19
C LYS A 568 8.79 59.74 1.71
N ARG A 569 9.39 60.89 1.39
CA ARG A 569 8.86 62.20 1.77
C ARG A 569 7.46 62.47 1.19
N TYR A 570 7.22 62.11 -0.08
CA TYR A 570 5.90 62.26 -0.70
C TYR A 570 4.85 61.30 -0.09
N LYS A 571 5.21 60.03 0.17
CA LYS A 571 4.32 59.06 0.85
C LYS A 571 4.05 59.41 2.32
N GLU A 572 5.04 59.96 3.02
CA GLU A 572 4.87 60.43 4.41
C GLU A 572 4.01 61.70 4.46
N ALA A 573 4.18 62.62 3.51
CA ALA A 573 3.27 63.77 3.37
C ALA A 573 1.83 63.30 3.11
N GLU A 574 1.61 62.30 2.24
CA GLU A 574 0.29 61.69 2.00
C GLU A 574 -0.33 61.08 3.29
N LYS A 575 0.48 60.35 4.08
CA LYS A 575 0.04 59.76 5.37
C LYS A 575 -0.23 60.81 6.46
N PHE A 576 0.61 61.85 6.56
CA PHE A 576 0.48 62.90 7.59
C PHE A 576 -0.83 63.69 7.43
N TYR A 577 -1.25 63.96 6.19
CA TYR A 577 -2.55 64.56 5.89
C TYR A 577 -3.76 63.63 6.15
N SER A 578 -3.54 62.31 6.18
CA SER A 578 -4.59 61.32 6.45
C SER A 578 -4.80 61.04 7.94
N GLN A 579 -3.85 61.42 8.82
CA GLN A 579 -3.89 61.11 10.25
C GLN A 579 -4.16 62.31 11.18
N GLU A 580 -3.91 63.56 10.77
CA GLU A 580 -4.30 64.75 11.56
C GLU A 580 -5.74 65.21 11.28
N ARG A 581 -6.72 64.35 11.61
CA ARG A 581 -8.03 64.68 12.23
C ARG A 581 -8.92 63.44 12.18
N SER A 582 -9.21 62.89 13.35
CA SER A 582 -10.30 61.93 13.54
C SER A 582 -11.62 62.62 13.19
N ASP A 583 -12.16 62.29 12.03
CA ASP A 583 -13.58 62.02 11.73
C ASP A 583 -13.78 62.22 10.22
N SER A 584 -13.94 61.10 9.48
CA SER A 584 -14.12 60.96 8.02
C SER A 584 -12.86 61.02 7.10
N PRO A 585 -12.16 59.87 6.89
CA PRO A 585 -10.91 59.78 6.10
C PRO A 585 -11.03 60.06 4.59
N GLN A 586 -12.24 60.13 4.02
CA GLN A 586 -12.45 60.24 2.57
C GLN A 586 -12.70 61.68 2.08
N GLU A 587 -12.98 62.63 2.97
CA GLU A 587 -13.42 63.99 2.58
C GLU A 587 -12.33 65.08 2.72
N ALA A 588 -11.17 64.78 3.32
CA ALA A 588 -10.06 65.74 3.49
C ALA A 588 -9.08 65.76 2.31
N PHE A 589 -8.87 64.62 1.64
CA PHE A 589 -8.07 64.58 0.42
C PHE A 589 -8.71 65.51 -0.62
N THR A 590 -10.05 65.52 -0.71
CA THR A 590 -10.92 66.33 -1.58
C THR A 590 -10.74 67.86 -1.53
N GLN A 591 -10.08 68.42 -0.50
CA GLN A 591 -9.94 69.88 -0.33
C GLN A 591 -8.61 70.49 -0.81
N LEU A 592 -7.61 69.69 -1.21
CA LEU A 592 -6.49 70.19 -2.03
C LEU A 592 -7.00 70.55 -3.45
N PRO A 593 -6.53 71.64 -4.09
CA PRO A 593 -6.86 71.92 -5.49
C PRO A 593 -6.61 70.66 -6.32
N THR A 594 -7.57 70.24 -7.15
CA THR A 594 -7.53 68.96 -7.88
C THR A 594 -6.19 68.73 -8.58
N ARG A 595 -5.56 69.81 -9.06
CA ARG A 595 -4.24 69.81 -9.70
C ARG A 595 -3.08 69.43 -8.78
N GLU A 596 -3.01 69.94 -7.54
CA GLU A 596 -1.88 69.66 -6.63
C GLU A 596 -1.95 68.24 -6.07
N ARG A 597 -3.14 67.74 -5.81
CA ARG A 597 -3.35 66.35 -5.41
C ARG A 597 -2.96 65.40 -6.54
N GLN A 598 -3.47 65.64 -7.75
CA GLN A 598 -3.16 64.84 -8.91
C GLN A 598 -1.65 64.85 -9.17
N HIS A 599 -1.02 66.03 -9.14
CA HIS A 599 0.43 66.16 -9.26
C HIS A 599 1.22 65.34 -8.23
N ARG A 600 0.80 65.31 -6.96
CA ARG A 600 1.48 64.50 -5.93
C ARG A 600 1.28 63.00 -6.15
N LEU A 601 0.08 62.59 -6.55
CA LEU A 601 -0.21 61.19 -6.85
C LEU A 601 0.56 60.73 -8.10
N ASP A 602 0.66 61.60 -9.11
CA ASP A 602 1.47 61.40 -10.31
C ASP A 602 2.96 61.30 -9.93
N GLU A 603 3.49 62.19 -9.10
CA GLU A 603 4.87 62.12 -8.58
C GLU A 603 5.13 60.81 -7.81
N ILE A 604 4.23 60.39 -6.92
CA ILE A 604 4.35 59.10 -6.21
C ILE A 604 4.34 57.93 -7.18
N THR A 605 3.49 57.97 -8.20
CA THR A 605 3.34 56.91 -9.20
C THR A 605 4.58 56.82 -10.09
N GLU A 606 5.06 57.95 -10.61
CA GLU A 606 6.25 58.03 -11.46
C GLU A 606 7.52 57.65 -10.70
N LEU A 607 7.74 58.20 -9.50
CA LEU A 607 8.89 57.85 -8.65
C LEU A 607 8.85 56.39 -8.20
N SER A 608 7.67 55.85 -7.89
CA SER A 608 7.53 54.42 -7.58
C SER A 608 7.86 53.56 -8.80
N THR A 609 7.48 54.00 -10.01
CA THR A 609 7.81 53.32 -11.27
C THR A 609 9.31 53.34 -11.55
N VAL A 610 9.97 54.48 -11.38
CA VAL A 610 11.44 54.62 -11.50
C VAL A 610 12.16 53.67 -10.54
N VAL A 611 11.77 53.67 -9.26
CA VAL A 611 12.36 52.80 -8.24
C VAL A 611 12.16 51.32 -8.59
N LEU A 612 10.97 50.93 -9.02
CA LEU A 612 10.65 49.54 -9.39
C LEU A 612 11.51 49.06 -10.57
N ILE A 613 11.61 49.85 -11.64
CA ILE A 613 12.38 49.50 -12.83
C ILE A 613 13.88 49.48 -12.53
N ALA A 614 14.38 50.44 -11.73
CA ALA A 614 15.77 50.46 -11.31
C ALA A 614 16.15 49.28 -10.40
N GLN A 615 15.25 48.84 -9.53
CA GLN A 615 15.43 47.62 -8.74
C GLN A 615 15.49 46.37 -9.63
N ARG A 616 14.58 46.24 -10.60
CA ARG A 616 14.61 45.14 -11.59
C ARG A 616 15.92 45.13 -12.37
N ARG A 617 16.37 46.29 -12.87
CA ARG A 617 17.65 46.45 -13.56
C ARG A 617 18.83 46.00 -12.70
N LYS A 618 18.89 46.48 -11.46
CA LYS A 618 19.97 46.15 -10.53
C LYS A 618 20.05 44.64 -10.27
N LEU A 619 18.91 43.96 -10.09
CA LEU A 619 18.88 42.51 -9.92
C LEU A 619 19.49 41.76 -11.11
N ILE A 620 19.30 42.25 -12.34
CA ILE A 620 19.88 41.67 -13.55
C ILE A 620 21.38 41.96 -13.66
N GLU A 621 21.79 43.18 -13.32
CA GLU A 621 23.20 43.59 -13.33
C GLU A 621 24.02 42.89 -12.24
N ASP A 622 23.43 42.62 -11.08
CA ASP A 622 24.03 41.85 -9.99
C ASP A 622 24.26 40.38 -10.39
N LEU A 623 23.51 39.85 -11.37
CA LEU A 623 23.75 38.55 -12.01
C LEU A 623 24.86 38.59 -13.08
N GLY A 624 25.44 39.77 -13.35
CA GLY A 624 26.46 39.98 -14.37
C GLY A 624 25.93 40.06 -15.80
N GLU A 625 24.61 40.22 -15.98
CA GLU A 625 23.95 40.34 -17.28
C GLU A 625 23.67 41.82 -17.64
N ASP A 626 23.58 42.12 -18.94
CA ASP A 626 23.22 43.45 -19.45
C ASP A 626 21.70 43.62 -19.43
N CYS A 627 21.19 44.71 -18.85
CA CYS A 627 19.76 45.00 -18.82
C CYS A 627 19.41 46.12 -19.80
N LEU A 628 18.47 45.88 -20.73
CA LEU A 628 17.94 46.88 -21.66
C LEU A 628 16.40 46.90 -21.62
N PRO A 629 15.75 48.02 -22.00
CA PRO A 629 14.31 48.06 -22.19
C PRO A 629 13.90 47.43 -23.53
N VAL A 630 12.68 46.91 -23.60
CA VAL A 630 11.94 46.59 -24.84
C VAL A 630 10.49 47.03 -24.65
N MET A 631 9.80 47.39 -25.74
CA MET A 631 8.40 47.86 -25.67
C MET A 631 7.51 47.06 -26.61
N ASP A 632 6.34 46.65 -26.10
CA ASP A 632 5.27 46.02 -26.90
C ASP A 632 4.54 47.08 -27.75
N TRP A 633 4.24 46.74 -29.00
CA TRP A 633 3.50 47.54 -29.96
C TRP A 633 2.36 46.72 -30.57
N TYR A 634 1.14 47.25 -30.57
CA TYR A 634 -0.03 46.55 -31.11
C TYR A 634 -0.43 47.11 -32.47
N THR A 635 -0.48 46.26 -33.50
CA THR A 635 -1.06 46.64 -34.80
C THR A 635 -2.50 46.14 -34.89
N HIS A 636 -3.46 47.03 -35.15
CA HIS A 636 -4.84 46.64 -35.44
C HIS A 636 -4.93 46.13 -36.88
N SER A 637 -4.85 44.82 -37.06
CA SER A 637 -5.26 44.20 -38.32
C SER A 637 -6.80 44.15 -38.34
N GLY A 638 -7.44 44.39 -39.48
CA GLY A 638 -8.91 44.38 -39.60
C GLY A 638 -9.56 42.99 -39.46
N SER A 639 -8.82 41.96 -39.04
CA SER A 639 -9.36 40.67 -38.63
C SER A 639 -9.23 40.54 -37.10
N SER A 640 -10.02 39.69 -36.44
CA SER A 640 -10.15 39.66 -34.97
C SER A 640 -8.89 39.23 -34.18
N TYR A 641 -7.69 39.36 -34.77
CA TYR A 641 -6.40 39.05 -34.16
C TYR A 641 -5.51 40.31 -34.16
N CYS A 642 -5.09 40.74 -32.97
CA CYS A 642 -4.09 41.80 -32.77
C CYS A 642 -2.70 41.17 -32.83
N ASP A 643 -1.90 41.54 -33.84
CA ASP A 643 -0.49 41.16 -33.90
C ASP A 643 0.32 42.11 -33.00
N THR A 644 1.15 41.53 -32.13
CA THR A 644 1.99 42.26 -31.17
C THR A 644 3.43 42.24 -31.68
N ALA A 645 4.03 43.41 -31.91
CA ALA A 645 5.41 43.60 -32.34
C ALA A 645 6.26 44.16 -31.19
N LEU A 646 7.55 43.81 -31.13
CA LEU A 646 8.49 44.31 -30.11
C LEU A 646 9.43 45.34 -30.72
N ILE A 647 9.67 46.44 -30.00
CA ILE A 647 10.64 47.48 -30.40
C ILE A 647 11.91 47.32 -29.57
N PHE A 648 12.99 46.91 -30.23
CA PHE A 648 14.33 46.78 -29.66
C PHE A 648 15.18 48.00 -29.99
N SER A 649 15.97 48.45 -29.02
CA SER A 649 16.99 49.48 -29.26
C SER A 649 18.33 48.88 -29.69
N LEU A 650 19.06 49.61 -30.54
CA LEU A 650 20.46 49.31 -30.87
C LEU A 650 21.46 49.88 -29.85
N GLU A 651 20.98 50.77 -28.97
CA GLU A 651 21.77 51.37 -27.90
C GLU A 651 22.14 50.35 -26.82
N ARG A 652 23.21 50.68 -26.10
CA ARG A 652 23.85 49.75 -25.14
C ARG A 652 23.66 50.15 -23.68
N GLU A 653 23.31 51.40 -23.45
CA GLU A 653 22.99 51.92 -22.13
C GLU A 653 21.47 51.99 -21.99
N PHE A 654 20.95 51.60 -20.83
CA PHE A 654 19.51 51.45 -20.59
C PHE A 654 18.71 52.73 -20.89
N LEU A 655 19.22 53.90 -20.49
CA LEU A 655 18.51 55.18 -20.66
C LEU A 655 18.59 55.71 -22.09
N ASP A 656 19.72 55.48 -22.78
CA ASP A 656 19.87 55.84 -24.19
C ASP A 656 18.95 54.95 -25.05
N ALA A 657 18.82 53.67 -24.68
CA ALA A 657 17.87 52.74 -25.28
C ALA A 657 16.40 53.15 -25.06
N CYS A 658 16.05 53.71 -23.90
CA CYS A 658 14.71 54.30 -23.73
C CYS A 658 14.45 55.45 -24.71
N GLY A 659 15.46 56.31 -24.95
CA GLY A 659 15.34 57.41 -25.91
C GLY A 659 15.17 56.91 -27.34
N ASP A 660 16.03 55.98 -27.76
CA ASP A 660 15.97 55.36 -29.10
C ASP A 660 14.64 54.64 -29.36
N ILE A 661 14.08 53.95 -28.35
CA ILE A 661 12.74 53.34 -28.45
C ILE A 661 11.66 54.41 -28.66
N LEU A 662 11.69 55.52 -27.92
CA LEU A 662 10.70 56.60 -28.05
C LEU A 662 10.79 57.28 -29.42
N ASP A 663 12.01 57.50 -29.93
CA ASP A 663 12.25 58.06 -31.26
C ASP A 663 11.74 57.10 -32.36
N ALA A 664 12.02 55.80 -32.22
CA ALA A 664 11.52 54.76 -33.12
C ALA A 664 9.99 54.65 -33.10
N CYS A 665 9.35 54.79 -31.93
CA CYS A 665 7.89 54.85 -31.82
C CYS A 665 7.31 56.07 -32.53
N GLY A 666 7.95 57.24 -32.41
CA GLY A 666 7.59 58.44 -33.15
C GLY A 666 7.62 58.23 -34.66
N ASP A 667 8.68 57.59 -35.17
CA ASP A 667 8.83 57.26 -36.59
C ASP A 667 7.83 56.17 -37.07
N ILE A 668 7.50 55.18 -36.23
CA ILE A 668 6.51 54.14 -36.53
C ILE A 668 5.09 54.73 -36.57
N LEU A 669 4.73 55.61 -35.63
CA LEU A 669 3.47 56.36 -35.64
C LEU A 669 3.32 57.19 -36.92
N VAL A 670 4.39 57.84 -37.38
CA VAL A 670 4.44 58.61 -38.63
C VAL A 670 4.37 57.71 -39.87
N ARG A 671 4.94 56.50 -39.84
CA ARG A 671 4.89 55.53 -40.95
C ARG A 671 3.57 54.74 -41.02
N CYS A 672 2.90 54.51 -39.90
CA CYS A 672 1.63 53.77 -39.85
C CYS A 672 0.45 54.56 -40.42
N GLU A 673 0.47 55.90 -40.35
CA GLU A 673 -0.50 56.73 -41.11
C GLU A 673 -0.34 56.59 -42.63
N ALA A 674 0.81 56.09 -43.11
CA ALA A 674 1.10 55.92 -44.54
C ALA A 674 1.04 54.47 -45.06
N ALA A 675 0.98 53.44 -44.21
CA ALA A 675 1.20 52.04 -44.61
C ALA A 675 0.07 51.06 -44.16
N LEU A 676 -1.14 51.26 -44.67
CA LEU A 676 -2.29 50.35 -44.45
C LEU A 676 -2.32 49.11 -45.39
N ARG A 677 -1.18 48.66 -45.96
CA ARG A 677 -1.20 47.55 -46.96
C ARG A 677 -0.09 46.50 -46.93
N ASN A 678 0.82 46.44 -45.96
CA ASN A 678 1.70 45.26 -45.81
C ASN A 678 2.31 45.20 -44.40
N PRO A 679 1.82 44.33 -43.50
CA PRO A 679 2.43 44.12 -42.19
C PRO A 679 3.56 43.10 -42.34
N THR A 680 4.77 43.54 -42.70
CA THR A 680 5.95 42.66 -42.62
C THR A 680 6.67 42.92 -41.31
N ALA A 681 6.14 42.34 -40.23
CA ALA A 681 6.83 42.15 -38.95
C ALA A 681 6.01 41.24 -38.01
N ASP A 682 5.58 40.06 -38.47
CA ASP A 682 5.21 38.98 -37.55
C ASP A 682 6.49 38.53 -36.84
N PHE A 683 6.73 39.04 -35.63
CA PHE A 683 7.88 38.64 -34.83
C PHE A 683 7.52 37.53 -33.85
N GLY A 684 8.38 36.51 -33.78
CA GLY A 684 8.34 35.49 -32.74
C GLY A 684 7.62 34.22 -33.14
N THR A 685 8.14 33.45 -34.10
CA THR A 685 7.68 32.06 -34.24
C THR A 685 8.14 31.27 -33.01
N PHE A 686 7.18 30.73 -32.26
CA PHE A 686 7.46 29.84 -31.14
C PHE A 686 8.31 28.68 -31.64
N TYR A 687 9.48 28.51 -31.01
CA TYR A 687 10.45 27.51 -31.41
C TYR A 687 10.33 26.25 -30.53
N ALA A 688 10.50 26.40 -29.21
CA ALA A 688 10.39 25.29 -28.25
C ALA A 688 10.27 25.78 -26.79
N GLY A 689 9.86 24.90 -25.88
CA GLY A 689 9.69 25.22 -24.45
C GLY A 689 8.21 25.26 -24.04
N ASP A 690 7.87 26.08 -23.05
CA ASP A 690 6.49 26.29 -22.60
C ASP A 690 6.11 27.77 -22.72
N ARG A 691 5.10 28.07 -23.54
CA ARG A 691 4.64 29.43 -23.82
C ARG A 691 4.17 30.19 -22.58
N LYS A 692 3.75 29.48 -21.53
CA LYS A 692 3.27 30.10 -20.29
C LYS A 692 4.39 30.51 -19.36
N THR A 693 5.49 29.76 -19.34
CA THR A 693 6.55 29.93 -18.33
C THR A 693 7.84 30.46 -18.94
N ALA A 694 8.43 29.72 -19.88
CA ALA A 694 9.59 30.14 -20.65
C ALA A 694 9.70 29.36 -21.97
N ALA A 695 9.95 30.07 -23.06
CA ALA A 695 10.09 29.48 -24.38
C ALA A 695 11.14 30.20 -25.23
N LEU A 696 11.65 29.48 -26.22
CA LEU A 696 12.50 29.99 -27.28
C LEU A 696 11.62 30.56 -28.40
N TYR A 697 11.97 31.74 -28.87
CA TYR A 697 11.31 32.43 -29.98
C TYR A 697 12.35 32.78 -31.04
N SER A 698 12.01 32.56 -32.30
CA SER A 698 12.79 33.06 -33.43
C SER A 698 12.34 34.46 -33.80
N MET A 699 13.31 35.36 -33.96
CA MET A 699 13.13 36.74 -34.41
C MET A 699 12.89 36.83 -35.94
N VAL A 700 12.96 35.71 -36.68
CA VAL A 700 12.73 35.67 -38.14
C VAL A 700 11.71 34.57 -38.49
N PRO A 701 10.73 34.82 -39.38
CA PRO A 701 9.79 33.80 -39.85
C PRO A 701 10.49 32.70 -40.67
N PHE A 702 10.08 31.44 -40.50
CA PHE A 702 10.61 30.31 -41.28
C PHE A 702 9.79 30.04 -42.55
N GLU A 703 10.45 29.84 -43.69
CA GLU A 703 9.79 29.49 -44.97
C GLU A 703 9.32 28.02 -45.05
N ASN A 704 9.88 27.10 -44.24
CA ASN A 704 9.52 25.67 -44.18
C ASN A 704 9.40 25.18 -42.72
N SER A 705 8.31 25.55 -42.04
CA SER A 705 8.15 25.36 -40.59
C SER A 705 8.00 23.90 -40.14
N GLU A 706 7.33 23.02 -40.89
CA GLU A 706 6.95 21.69 -40.36
C GLU A 706 8.12 20.71 -40.20
N GLU A 707 9.05 20.65 -41.17
CA GLU A 707 10.15 19.66 -41.18
C GLU A 707 11.25 20.02 -40.16
N ILE A 708 11.50 21.32 -39.97
CA ILE A 708 12.44 21.87 -38.98
C ILE A 708 11.91 21.63 -37.56
N ILE A 709 10.63 21.98 -37.30
CA ILE A 709 9.99 21.79 -35.99
C ILE A 709 10.05 20.32 -35.55
N LEU A 710 9.75 19.37 -36.44
CA LEU A 710 9.74 17.94 -36.12
C LEU A 710 11.14 17.40 -35.74
N SER A 711 12.19 17.86 -36.44
CA SER A 711 13.59 17.47 -36.16
C SER A 711 14.13 18.03 -34.83
N LEU A 712 13.56 19.14 -34.34
CA LEU A 712 14.09 19.88 -33.19
C LEU A 712 13.39 19.58 -31.87
N TYR A 713 12.10 19.20 -31.91
CA TYR A 713 11.42 18.60 -30.75
C TYR A 713 12.17 17.37 -30.21
N THR A 714 12.88 16.65 -31.09
CA THR A 714 13.74 15.52 -30.72
C THR A 714 15.09 15.91 -30.11
N HIS A 715 15.52 17.18 -30.20
CA HIS A 715 16.86 17.61 -29.79
C HIS A 715 16.90 18.57 -28.58
N LEU A 716 15.77 19.08 -28.09
CA LEU A 716 15.73 19.92 -26.88
C LEU A 716 15.81 19.13 -25.56
N THR A 717 16.33 17.90 -25.59
CA THR A 717 16.49 17.06 -24.40
C THR A 717 17.77 17.44 -23.64
N PRO A 718 17.68 17.85 -22.37
CA PRO A 718 18.86 18.15 -21.58
C PRO A 718 19.68 16.88 -21.37
N SER A 719 21.00 17.02 -21.39
CA SER A 719 21.88 15.89 -21.07
C SER A 719 21.66 15.43 -19.61
N LEU A 720 21.94 14.16 -19.32
CA LEU A 720 21.83 13.63 -17.95
C LEU A 720 22.61 14.47 -16.92
N LYS A 721 23.83 14.89 -17.28
CA LYS A 721 24.67 15.76 -16.43
C LYS A 721 24.06 17.15 -16.18
N CYS A 722 23.39 17.70 -17.19
CA CYS A 722 22.64 18.95 -17.07
C CYS A 722 21.47 18.76 -16.10
N LEU A 723 20.64 17.73 -16.28
CA LEU A 723 19.54 17.46 -15.34
C LEU A 723 20.03 17.26 -13.90
N GLU A 724 21.13 16.54 -13.70
CA GLU A 724 21.70 16.33 -12.38
C GLU A 724 22.11 17.62 -11.66
N SER A 725 22.61 18.64 -12.38
CA SER A 725 23.00 19.92 -11.78
C SER A 725 21.78 20.78 -11.39
N PHE A 726 20.68 20.66 -12.13
CA PHE A 726 19.44 21.38 -11.84
C PHE A 726 18.66 20.79 -10.66
N PHE A 727 18.78 19.49 -10.38
CA PHE A 727 18.10 18.77 -9.29
C PHE A 727 18.69 19.08 -7.90
N SER A 728 18.62 20.36 -7.51
CA SER A 728 18.99 20.89 -6.19
C SER A 728 17.81 21.64 -5.56
N THR A 729 17.65 21.54 -4.23
CA THR A 729 16.53 22.12 -3.48
C THR A 729 16.34 23.63 -3.74
N GLU A 730 17.42 24.36 -4.01
CA GLU A 730 17.39 25.80 -4.24
C GLU A 730 16.74 26.22 -5.58
N ASN A 731 16.70 25.30 -6.55
CA ASN A 731 16.31 25.59 -7.93
C ASN A 731 14.79 25.48 -8.20
N PHE A 732 14.06 24.74 -7.36
CA PHE A 732 12.64 24.44 -7.57
C PHE A 732 11.73 25.40 -6.82
N ASN A 733 10.60 25.73 -7.43
CA ASN A 733 9.44 26.26 -6.73
C ASN A 733 8.67 25.07 -6.14
N MET A 734 8.71 24.95 -4.81
CA MET A 734 8.15 23.80 -4.07
C MET A 734 6.65 23.62 -4.34
N LYS A 735 5.88 24.70 -4.38
CA LYS A 735 4.43 24.66 -4.62
C LYS A 735 4.13 24.06 -5.99
N ASN A 736 4.78 24.58 -7.03
CA ASN A 736 4.61 24.08 -8.40
C ASN A 736 5.07 22.64 -8.56
N LEU A 737 6.18 22.27 -7.90
CA LEU A 737 6.68 20.89 -7.91
C LEU A 737 5.68 19.92 -7.26
N TYR A 738 5.12 20.27 -6.09
CA TYR A 738 4.07 19.48 -5.46
C TYR A 738 2.82 19.37 -6.32
N ASP A 739 2.34 20.49 -6.89
CA ASP A 739 1.19 20.49 -7.78
C ASP A 739 1.43 19.61 -9.02
N GLN A 740 2.63 19.63 -9.61
CA GLN A 740 2.99 18.83 -10.78
C GLN A 740 3.08 17.33 -10.45
N ILE A 741 3.72 16.97 -9.35
CA ILE A 741 3.82 15.56 -8.90
C ILE A 741 2.41 15.02 -8.56
N SER A 742 1.54 15.87 -8.02
CA SER A 742 0.17 15.51 -7.64
C SER A 742 -0.81 15.51 -8.82
N ASN A 743 -0.54 16.28 -9.88
CA ASN A 743 -1.39 16.41 -11.05
C ASN A 743 -0.59 16.19 -12.35
N GLN A 744 -0.55 14.94 -12.80
CA GLN A 744 0.18 14.57 -13.99
C GLN A 744 -0.60 14.90 -15.28
N PRO A 745 0.04 15.47 -16.33
CA PRO A 745 -0.66 15.94 -17.52
C PRO A 745 -1.07 14.80 -18.48
N SER A 746 -0.27 13.74 -18.61
CA SER A 746 -0.57 12.63 -19.52
C SER A 746 -1.56 11.62 -18.92
N CYS A 747 -2.22 10.84 -19.78
CA CYS A 747 -3.13 9.78 -19.33
C CYS A 747 -2.35 8.67 -18.62
N GLU A 748 -1.22 8.29 -19.19
CA GLU A 748 -0.34 7.23 -18.71
C GLU A 748 0.25 7.55 -17.33
N ALA A 749 0.69 8.79 -17.11
CA ALA A 749 1.24 9.22 -15.82
C ALA A 749 0.14 9.37 -14.74
N ARG A 750 -1.10 9.70 -15.12
CA ARG A 750 -2.24 9.67 -14.20
C ARG A 750 -2.58 8.27 -13.73
N GLU A 751 -2.52 7.28 -14.61
CA GLU A 751 -2.74 5.88 -14.23
C GLU A 751 -1.60 5.32 -13.37
N GLU A 752 -0.34 5.66 -13.66
CA GLU A 752 0.80 5.34 -12.78
C GLU A 752 0.59 5.94 -11.39
N LEU A 753 0.29 7.24 -11.30
CA LEU A 753 0.03 7.93 -10.05
C LEU A 753 -1.12 7.28 -9.27
N ARG A 754 -2.20 6.90 -9.95
CA ARG A 754 -3.34 6.20 -9.35
C ARG A 754 -2.92 4.85 -8.75
N CYS A 755 -2.09 4.07 -9.44
CA CYS A 755 -1.58 2.79 -8.94
C CYS A 755 -0.66 2.98 -7.72
N LEU A 756 0.20 4.00 -7.74
CA LEU A 756 1.08 4.34 -6.61
C LEU A 756 0.29 4.81 -5.38
N GLN A 757 -0.71 5.66 -5.57
CA GLN A 757 -1.64 6.07 -4.53
C GLN A 757 -2.37 4.87 -3.93
N ALA A 758 -2.85 3.95 -4.77
CA ALA A 758 -3.48 2.72 -4.30
C ALA A 758 -2.49 1.85 -3.48
N CYS A 759 -1.24 1.70 -3.90
CA CYS A 759 -0.22 0.99 -3.12
C CYS A 759 0.01 1.63 -1.75
N ALA A 760 -0.04 2.96 -1.65
CA ALA A 760 0.04 3.68 -0.39
C ALA A 760 -1.18 3.42 0.51
N MET A 761 -2.39 3.42 -0.06
CA MET A 761 -3.61 3.08 0.68
C MET A 761 -3.58 1.64 1.21
N MET A 762 -3.02 0.70 0.44
CA MET A 762 -2.78 -0.66 0.91
C MET A 762 -1.79 -0.67 2.08
N ALA A 763 -0.66 0.06 1.97
CA ALA A 763 0.32 0.15 3.04
C ALA A 763 -0.28 0.74 4.33
N ASP A 764 -1.15 1.74 4.22
CA ASP A 764 -1.87 2.32 5.36
C ASP A 764 -2.79 1.29 6.05
N ILE A 765 -3.42 0.39 5.30
CA ILE A 765 -4.18 -0.74 5.88
C ILE A 765 -3.23 -1.70 6.59
N TYR A 766 -2.20 -2.20 5.90
CA TYR A 766 -1.30 -3.22 6.43
C TYR A 766 -0.49 -2.75 7.65
N LYS A 767 -0.27 -1.44 7.79
CA LYS A 767 0.31 -0.83 8.99
C LYS A 767 -0.49 -1.16 10.27
N LEU A 768 -1.80 -1.37 10.15
CA LEU A 768 -2.70 -1.71 11.26
C LEU A 768 -2.92 -3.24 11.39
N LEU A 769 -2.26 -4.05 10.57
CA LEU A 769 -2.38 -5.51 10.52
C LEU A 769 -1.05 -6.18 10.88
N PRO A 770 -0.61 -6.15 12.14
CA PRO A 770 0.69 -6.70 12.54
C PRO A 770 0.79 -8.19 12.21
N GLY A 771 1.93 -8.60 11.64
CA GLY A 771 2.19 -9.96 11.18
C GLY A 771 1.50 -10.34 9.86
N ALA A 772 0.63 -9.50 9.30
CA ALA A 772 0.06 -9.75 7.98
C ALA A 772 1.15 -9.67 6.90
N THR A 773 1.02 -10.54 5.90
CA THR A 773 1.98 -10.64 4.80
C THR A 773 1.25 -10.62 3.46
N ILE A 774 1.99 -10.31 2.41
CA ILE A 774 1.53 -10.18 1.03
C ILE A 774 2.09 -11.34 0.21
N SER A 775 1.23 -11.99 -0.57
CA SER A 775 1.63 -13.00 -1.54
C SER A 775 2.36 -12.35 -2.72
N THR A 776 3.56 -12.81 -3.06
CA THR A 776 4.31 -12.28 -4.21
C THR A 776 3.62 -12.56 -5.55
N LEU A 777 2.65 -13.48 -5.61
CA LEU A 777 1.84 -13.75 -6.81
C LEU A 777 1.06 -12.53 -7.29
N ILE A 778 0.85 -11.53 -6.42
CA ILE A 778 0.16 -10.28 -6.75
C ILE A 778 0.80 -9.54 -7.95
N VAL A 779 2.12 -9.69 -8.16
CA VAL A 779 2.84 -9.06 -9.28
C VAL A 779 2.53 -9.70 -10.64
N GLY A 780 1.85 -10.86 -10.64
CA GLY A 780 1.29 -11.47 -11.84
C GLY A 780 0.00 -10.80 -12.32
N GLN A 781 -0.62 -9.96 -11.49
CA GLN A 781 -1.81 -9.18 -11.81
C GLN A 781 -1.44 -7.74 -12.20
N SER A 782 -2.40 -7.00 -12.74
CA SER A 782 -2.28 -5.57 -13.04
C SER A 782 -3.05 -4.77 -11.99
N MET A 783 -2.41 -3.76 -11.38
CA MET A 783 -3.11 -2.90 -10.41
C MET A 783 -4.19 -2.03 -11.04
N ARG A 784 -4.18 -1.85 -12.37
CA ARG A 784 -5.21 -1.08 -13.07
C ARG A 784 -6.57 -1.76 -13.02
N ASP A 785 -6.56 -3.09 -12.98
CA ASP A 785 -7.75 -3.93 -12.99
C ASP A 785 -8.25 -4.20 -11.56
N ALA A 786 -7.56 -3.70 -10.54
CA ALA A 786 -7.93 -3.88 -9.14
C ALA A 786 -9.27 -3.19 -8.82
N LYS A 787 -10.29 -3.99 -8.53
CA LYS A 787 -11.68 -3.54 -8.33
C LYS A 787 -11.89 -2.76 -7.04
N TRP A 788 -11.01 -2.97 -6.06
CA TRP A 788 -11.08 -2.30 -4.76
C TRP A 788 -10.66 -0.82 -4.83
N ILE A 789 -9.89 -0.42 -5.85
CA ILE A 789 -9.47 0.97 -6.03
C ILE A 789 -10.72 1.83 -6.25
N PRO A 790 -10.94 2.86 -5.42
CA PRO A 790 -12.09 3.73 -5.60
C PRO A 790 -12.11 4.37 -6.99
N ARG A 791 -13.32 4.68 -7.46
CA ARG A 791 -13.48 5.50 -8.66
C ARG A 791 -12.92 6.90 -8.38
N PRO A 792 -12.16 7.47 -9.32
CA PRO A 792 -11.60 8.80 -9.12
C PRO A 792 -12.71 9.84 -8.98
N ILE A 793 -12.57 10.75 -8.03
CA ILE A 793 -13.48 11.89 -7.88
C ILE A 793 -12.95 13.01 -8.78
N ARG A 794 -13.80 13.51 -9.69
CA ARG A 794 -13.51 14.74 -10.43
C ARG A 794 -13.82 15.92 -9.52
N GLN A 795 -12.79 16.57 -9.00
CA GLN A 795 -12.94 17.83 -8.30
C GLN A 795 -12.75 18.95 -9.32
N VAL A 796 -13.81 19.70 -9.57
CA VAL A 796 -13.78 20.91 -10.40
C VAL A 796 -13.55 22.08 -9.46
N SER A 797 -12.35 22.62 -9.45
CA SER A 797 -12.07 23.92 -8.84
C SER A 797 -12.20 24.99 -9.92
N GLN A 798 -13.21 25.85 -9.83
CA GLN A 798 -13.20 27.12 -10.56
C GLN A 798 -12.25 28.07 -9.84
N VAL A 799 -11.04 28.18 -10.36
CA VAL A 799 -10.15 29.30 -10.08
C VAL A 799 -10.06 30.06 -11.41
N SER A 800 -10.58 31.28 -11.44
CA SER A 800 -10.40 32.30 -12.50
C SER A 800 -10.33 31.78 -13.95
N PHE A 801 -11.44 31.83 -14.70
CA PHE A 801 -11.57 31.56 -16.16
C PHE A 801 -10.94 30.27 -16.75
N THR A 802 -10.29 29.40 -15.96
CA THR A 802 -9.76 28.10 -16.39
C THR A 802 -10.35 26.96 -15.54
N VAL A 803 -10.88 25.93 -16.20
CA VAL A 803 -11.43 24.75 -15.53
C VAL A 803 -10.29 23.76 -15.31
N GLN A 804 -9.68 23.76 -14.13
CA GLN A 804 -8.78 22.67 -13.73
C GLN A 804 -9.61 21.51 -13.13
N SER A 805 -9.68 20.40 -13.87
CA SER A 805 -10.31 19.16 -13.38
C SER A 805 -9.24 18.29 -12.71
N ARG A 806 -9.22 18.25 -11.37
CA ARG A 806 -8.34 17.35 -10.61
C ARG A 806 -9.00 15.97 -10.45
N VAL A 807 -8.22 14.91 -10.65
CA VAL A 807 -8.67 13.51 -10.51
C VAL A 807 -8.01 12.96 -9.25
N ILE A 808 -8.76 12.90 -8.15
CA ILE A 808 -8.21 12.56 -6.82
C ILE A 808 -8.88 11.27 -6.33
N LEU A 809 -8.08 10.34 -5.81
CA LEU A 809 -8.60 9.19 -5.07
C LEU A 809 -9.13 9.63 -3.70
N PRO A 810 -10.27 9.08 -3.22
CA PRO A 810 -10.80 9.36 -1.90
C PRO A 810 -9.74 9.24 -0.80
N SER A 811 -9.89 10.01 0.28
CA SER A 811 -8.89 10.03 1.34
C SER A 811 -8.77 8.71 2.10
N HIS A 812 -9.85 7.91 2.13
CA HIS A 812 -9.93 6.63 2.82
C HIS A 812 -10.71 5.62 1.98
N LEU A 813 -10.35 4.34 2.13
CA LEU A 813 -11.11 3.22 1.57
C LEU A 813 -12.34 2.96 2.44
N ARG A 814 -13.49 2.59 1.84
CA ARG A 814 -14.61 2.04 2.61
C ARG A 814 -14.26 0.64 3.14
N LEU A 815 -14.91 0.19 4.20
CA LEU A 815 -14.68 -1.14 4.77
C LEU A 815 -14.73 -2.29 3.73
N PRO A 816 -15.71 -2.34 2.80
CA PRO A 816 -15.73 -3.37 1.75
C PRO A 816 -14.52 -3.30 0.80
N GLN A 817 -14.01 -2.09 0.54
CA GLN A 817 -12.81 -1.89 -0.28
C GLN A 817 -11.55 -2.31 0.47
N ALA A 818 -11.49 -2.09 1.78
CA ALA A 818 -10.40 -2.58 2.62
C ALA A 818 -10.36 -4.12 2.62
N PHE A 819 -11.51 -4.79 2.79
CA PHE A 819 -11.60 -6.25 2.68
C PHE A 819 -11.18 -6.77 1.31
N ALA A 820 -11.67 -6.16 0.22
CA ALA A 820 -11.28 -6.54 -1.14
C ALA A 820 -9.77 -6.31 -1.41
N CYS A 821 -9.20 -5.23 -0.86
CA CYS A 821 -7.77 -4.95 -0.90
C CYS A 821 -6.98 -6.06 -0.19
N VAL A 822 -7.27 -6.34 1.08
CA VAL A 822 -6.56 -7.39 1.84
C VAL A 822 -6.73 -8.74 1.15
N ALA A 823 -7.92 -9.10 0.67
CA ALA A 823 -8.15 -10.36 -0.05
C ALA A 823 -7.26 -10.51 -1.29
N MET A 824 -7.10 -9.44 -2.06
CA MET A 824 -6.25 -9.43 -3.27
C MET A 824 -4.77 -9.63 -2.92
N PHE A 825 -4.26 -8.95 -1.90
CA PHE A 825 -2.84 -9.03 -1.49
C PHE A 825 -2.51 -10.28 -0.66
N GLU A 826 -3.45 -10.77 0.15
CA GLU A 826 -3.35 -11.99 0.96
C GLU A 826 -3.27 -13.24 0.08
N SER A 827 -4.16 -13.35 -0.92
CA SER A 827 -4.16 -14.47 -1.87
C SER A 827 -3.17 -14.29 -3.03
N GLY A 828 -2.93 -13.04 -3.45
CA GLY A 828 -2.22 -12.71 -4.67
C GLY A 828 -3.01 -12.97 -5.95
N THR A 829 -4.29 -13.40 -5.86
CA THR A 829 -5.13 -13.76 -7.02
C THR A 829 -6.59 -13.30 -6.94
N CYS A 830 -7.14 -13.03 -5.74
CA CYS A 830 -8.56 -12.73 -5.53
C CYS A 830 -8.88 -11.24 -5.73
N ASN A 831 -9.26 -10.86 -6.96
CA ASN A 831 -9.74 -9.51 -7.29
C ASN A 831 -11.28 -9.43 -7.23
N ILE A 832 -11.81 -9.13 -6.04
CA ILE A 832 -13.26 -9.16 -5.72
C ILE A 832 -13.85 -7.75 -5.85
N ASP A 833 -15.05 -7.63 -6.42
CA ASP A 833 -15.78 -6.36 -6.43
C ASP A 833 -16.27 -6.01 -5.00
N PRO A 834 -15.91 -4.83 -4.45
CA PRO A 834 -16.31 -4.43 -3.11
C PRO A 834 -17.81 -4.41 -2.85
N SER A 835 -18.65 -4.30 -3.89
CA SER A 835 -20.12 -4.32 -3.74
C SER A 835 -20.64 -5.63 -3.15
N TYR A 836 -19.97 -6.76 -3.39
CA TYR A 836 -20.33 -8.05 -2.80
C TYR A 836 -19.96 -8.17 -1.32
N LEU A 837 -19.16 -7.23 -0.79
CA LEU A 837 -18.64 -7.25 0.58
C LEU A 837 -19.29 -6.19 1.47
N SER A 838 -20.46 -5.66 1.10
CA SER A 838 -21.14 -4.58 1.83
C SER A 838 -21.51 -4.98 3.27
N GLU A 839 -21.93 -6.23 3.44
CA GLU A 839 -22.34 -6.83 4.72
C GLU A 839 -21.20 -7.57 5.43
N ALA A 840 -19.99 -7.58 4.86
CA ALA A 840 -18.85 -8.27 5.45
C ALA A 840 -18.35 -7.51 6.68
N PHE A 841 -18.23 -8.22 7.79
CA PHE A 841 -17.70 -7.67 9.05
C PHE A 841 -16.37 -8.28 9.48
N ALA A 842 -16.01 -9.43 8.91
CA ALA A 842 -14.71 -10.06 9.09
C ALA A 842 -14.32 -10.93 7.88
N MET A 843 -13.04 -11.26 7.76
CA MET A 843 -12.47 -12.15 6.75
C MET A 843 -11.49 -13.12 7.41
N SER A 844 -11.66 -14.42 7.20
CA SER A 844 -10.72 -15.48 7.61
C SER A 844 -9.90 -15.94 6.42
N SER A 845 -8.57 -15.98 6.56
CA SER A 845 -7.67 -16.57 5.57
C SER A 845 -6.42 -17.12 6.26
N GLY A 846 -6.10 -18.39 6.02
CA GLY A 846 -4.94 -19.04 6.63
C GLY A 846 -5.00 -19.02 8.17
N ASN A 847 -4.01 -18.41 8.82
CA ASN A 847 -3.96 -18.19 10.27
C ASN A 847 -4.45 -16.80 10.71
N SER A 848 -5.11 -16.05 9.83
CA SER A 848 -5.46 -14.65 10.07
C SER A 848 -6.97 -14.42 10.03
N LEU A 849 -7.48 -13.76 11.07
CA LEU A 849 -8.80 -13.12 11.10
C LEU A 849 -8.61 -11.61 10.94
N TYR A 850 -9.12 -11.06 9.85
CA TYR A 850 -9.19 -9.64 9.60
C TYR A 850 -10.58 -9.15 9.99
N VAL A 851 -10.68 -8.32 11.00
CA VAL A 851 -11.96 -7.93 11.62
C VAL A 851 -12.11 -6.42 11.57
N ALA A 852 -13.33 -5.94 11.31
CA ALA A 852 -13.65 -4.52 11.46
C ALA A 852 -13.33 -4.07 12.89
N ALA A 853 -12.53 -3.01 13.06
CA ALA A 853 -12.03 -2.60 14.37
C ALA A 853 -13.15 -2.31 15.38
N ALA A 854 -14.29 -1.83 14.91
CA ALA A 854 -15.50 -1.59 15.73
C ALA A 854 -16.01 -2.84 16.49
N LEU A 855 -15.63 -4.06 16.07
CA LEU A 855 -15.99 -5.30 16.76
C LEU A 855 -14.98 -5.72 17.84
N LEU A 856 -13.79 -5.12 17.85
CA LEU A 856 -12.70 -5.46 18.76
C LEU A 856 -12.38 -4.33 19.75
N CYS A 857 -12.90 -3.13 19.52
CA CYS A 857 -12.71 -1.99 20.41
C CYS A 857 -13.85 -1.88 21.40
N ASP A 858 -13.56 -1.22 22.52
CA ASP A 858 -14.62 -0.69 23.35
C ASP A 858 -15.42 0.35 22.54
N PRO A 859 -16.77 0.38 22.62
CA PRO A 859 -17.58 1.40 21.98
C PRO A 859 -17.14 2.85 22.27
N TYR A 860 -16.48 3.11 23.41
CA TYR A 860 -15.90 4.41 23.76
C TYR A 860 -14.66 4.81 22.95
N ASP A 861 -13.94 3.85 22.34
CA ASP A 861 -12.67 4.12 21.64
C ASP A 861 -12.86 4.74 20.24
N GLU A 862 -14.10 4.78 19.72
CA GLU A 862 -14.49 5.35 18.42
C GLU A 862 -13.47 5.10 17.28
N PRO A 863 -13.18 3.82 16.92
CA PRO A 863 -12.25 3.52 15.83
C PRO A 863 -12.79 4.05 14.49
N GLN A 864 -11.89 4.27 13.52
CA GLN A 864 -12.34 4.68 12.19
C GLN A 864 -13.24 3.58 11.58
N ALA A 865 -14.36 3.98 10.98
CA ALA A 865 -15.35 3.05 10.41
C ALA A 865 -14.82 2.11 9.30
N THR A 866 -13.60 2.37 8.85
CA THR A 866 -12.90 1.66 7.77
C THR A 866 -11.70 0.87 8.27
N GLU A 867 -11.38 0.97 9.55
CA GLU A 867 -10.22 0.33 10.17
C GLU A 867 -10.42 -1.19 10.27
N LEU A 868 -9.42 -1.93 9.80
CA LEU A 868 -9.30 -3.37 9.98
C LEU A 868 -8.21 -3.67 11.00
N ARG A 869 -8.43 -4.69 11.82
CA ARG A 869 -7.41 -5.26 12.70
C ARG A 869 -7.22 -6.73 12.39
N ARG A 870 -5.97 -7.20 12.50
CA ARG A 870 -5.63 -8.61 12.35
C ARG A 870 -5.52 -9.26 13.72
N VAL A 871 -6.11 -10.44 13.83
CA VAL A 871 -5.97 -11.34 14.96
C VAL A 871 -5.46 -12.69 14.45
N VAL A 872 -4.52 -13.30 15.16
CA VAL A 872 -4.09 -14.67 14.85
C VAL A 872 -5.25 -15.61 15.19
N GLY A 873 -5.76 -16.33 14.20
CA GLY A 873 -6.96 -17.15 14.33
C GLY A 873 -7.56 -17.51 12.98
N ASN A 874 -8.53 -18.42 12.98
CA ASN A 874 -9.28 -18.82 11.79
C ASN A 874 -10.61 -19.49 12.19
N ILE A 875 -11.44 -19.76 11.19
CA ILE A 875 -12.72 -20.47 11.35
C ILE A 875 -12.69 -21.94 10.87
N GLY A 876 -11.51 -22.51 10.62
CA GLY A 876 -11.37 -23.90 10.17
C GLY A 876 -11.84 -24.20 8.73
N ARG A 877 -11.96 -23.18 7.87
CA ARG A 877 -12.36 -23.33 6.46
C ARG A 877 -11.20 -23.08 5.49
N SER A 878 -11.22 -23.79 4.36
CA SER A 878 -10.26 -23.61 3.27
C SER A 878 -10.58 -22.36 2.44
N GLY A 879 -9.54 -21.73 1.87
CA GLY A 879 -9.66 -20.51 1.07
C GLY A 879 -9.87 -19.24 1.90
N ILE A 880 -10.45 -18.21 1.28
CA ILE A 880 -10.87 -16.97 1.94
C ILE A 880 -12.34 -17.08 2.29
N THR A 881 -12.71 -16.81 3.54
CA THR A 881 -14.11 -16.75 3.97
C THR A 881 -14.43 -15.38 4.54
N PHE A 882 -15.41 -14.68 3.97
CA PHE A 882 -15.96 -13.45 4.54
C PHE A 882 -17.17 -13.78 5.40
N LEU A 883 -17.20 -13.23 6.61
CA LEU A 883 -18.33 -13.36 7.52
C LEU A 883 -19.31 -12.22 7.27
N ILE A 884 -20.55 -12.56 6.95
CA ILE A 884 -21.64 -11.62 6.69
C ILE A 884 -22.77 -11.81 7.71
N SER A 885 -23.45 -10.71 8.06
CA SER A 885 -24.64 -10.76 8.91
C SER A 885 -25.86 -11.28 8.13
N PRO A 886 -26.80 -11.98 8.79
CA PRO A 886 -28.05 -12.40 8.17
C PRO A 886 -28.92 -11.18 7.83
N PRO A 887 -29.78 -11.27 6.79
CA PRO A 887 -30.62 -10.14 6.38
C PRO A 887 -31.72 -9.81 7.40
N GLU A 888 -32.22 -10.82 8.11
CA GLU A 888 -33.23 -10.69 9.16
C GLU A 888 -32.66 -11.18 10.49
N LEU A 889 -32.58 -10.27 11.47
CA LEU A 889 -32.16 -10.58 12.84
C LEU A 889 -33.36 -10.96 13.69
N LYS A 890 -33.21 -11.99 14.51
CA LYS A 890 -34.24 -12.42 15.46
C LYS A 890 -34.00 -11.84 16.84
N THR A 891 -35.08 -11.40 17.47
CA THR A 891 -35.11 -11.03 18.90
C THR A 891 -36.11 -11.93 19.60
N ARG A 892 -35.82 -12.31 20.85
CA ARG A 892 -36.77 -13.04 21.69
C ARG A 892 -38.05 -12.21 21.84
N GLY A 893 -39.19 -12.85 21.63
CA GLY A 893 -40.48 -12.22 21.88
C GLY A 893 -40.72 -11.99 23.39
N PRO A 894 -41.63 -11.08 23.75
CA PRO A 894 -42.16 -10.95 25.11
C PRO A 894 -42.58 -12.32 25.67
N ASP A 895 -42.11 -12.64 26.87
CA ASP A 895 -42.51 -13.86 27.58
C ASP A 895 -43.60 -13.50 28.60
N PRO A 896 -44.87 -13.90 28.40
CA PRO A 896 -45.96 -13.55 29.30
C PRO A 896 -45.74 -14.06 30.73
N GLU A 897 -44.91 -15.10 30.93
CA GLU A 897 -44.61 -15.65 32.25
C GLU A 897 -43.59 -14.79 33.02
N LYS A 898 -42.88 -13.89 32.33
CA LYS A 898 -41.85 -13.00 32.91
C LYS A 898 -42.35 -11.58 33.21
N TRP A 899 -43.66 -11.35 33.19
CA TRP A 899 -44.24 -10.03 33.48
C TRP A 899 -43.80 -9.44 34.83
N MET A 900 -43.53 -10.29 35.83
CA MET A 900 -43.03 -9.85 37.15
C MET A 900 -41.59 -9.32 37.14
N SER A 901 -40.83 -9.57 36.07
CA SER A 901 -39.46 -9.08 35.88
C SER A 901 -39.42 -7.67 35.27
N ILE A 902 -40.56 -7.15 34.79
CA ILE A 902 -40.68 -5.85 34.13
C ILE A 902 -41.22 -4.82 35.13
N ASN A 903 -40.34 -4.00 35.71
CA ASN A 903 -40.70 -3.01 36.73
C ASN A 903 -40.78 -1.58 36.19
N HIS A 904 -39.90 -1.20 35.25
CA HIS A 904 -39.80 0.16 34.71
C HIS A 904 -39.73 1.24 35.81
N ARG A 905 -38.82 1.05 36.77
CA ARG A 905 -38.65 1.97 37.90
C ARG A 905 -38.13 3.32 37.43
N ALA A 906 -38.37 4.39 38.19
CA ALA A 906 -37.71 5.65 37.94
C ALA A 906 -36.20 5.49 38.16
N PHE A 907 -35.37 6.03 37.25
CA PHE A 907 -33.93 6.04 37.40
C PHE A 907 -33.54 6.87 38.63
N ASP A 908 -32.72 6.29 39.51
CA ASP A 908 -32.32 6.87 40.79
C ASP A 908 -31.04 7.71 40.69
N GLY A 909 -30.34 7.66 39.56
CA GLY A 909 -29.06 8.33 39.33
C GLY A 909 -27.83 7.46 39.55
N ASN A 910 -27.99 6.20 40.01
CA ASN A 910 -26.87 5.31 40.30
C ASN A 910 -26.54 4.44 39.07
N LEU A 911 -25.27 4.42 38.68
CA LEU A 911 -24.75 3.56 37.62
C LEU A 911 -24.30 2.23 38.22
N GLU A 912 -25.21 1.28 38.35
CA GLU A 912 -24.90 -0.11 38.69
C GLU A 912 -24.96 -0.97 37.41
N ASP A 913 -24.14 -2.01 37.34
CA ASP A 913 -24.12 -2.91 36.18
C ASP A 913 -25.02 -4.11 36.44
N HIS A 914 -26.19 -4.11 35.79
CA HIS A 914 -27.17 -5.18 35.84
C HIS A 914 -27.03 -6.22 34.71
N PHE A 915 -26.10 -6.03 33.77
CA PHE A 915 -25.92 -6.86 32.57
C PHE A 915 -24.64 -7.71 32.63
N ARG A 916 -24.12 -7.97 33.84
CA ARG A 916 -22.87 -8.71 34.08
C ARG A 916 -22.85 -10.14 33.53
N GLU A 917 -24.02 -10.76 33.41
CA GLU A 917 -24.16 -12.12 32.87
C GLU A 917 -24.41 -12.14 31.35
N THR A 918 -24.43 -10.95 30.71
CA THR A 918 -24.54 -10.83 29.26
C THR A 918 -23.26 -11.35 28.58
N SER A 919 -23.44 -12.18 27.56
CA SER A 919 -22.36 -12.68 26.72
C SER A 919 -22.74 -12.67 25.24
N MET A 920 -21.76 -12.49 24.36
CA MET A 920 -21.93 -12.53 22.91
C MET A 920 -21.16 -13.71 22.32
N HIS A 921 -21.80 -14.42 21.40
CA HIS A 921 -21.23 -15.62 20.76
C HIS A 921 -21.36 -15.54 19.25
N LEU A 922 -20.28 -15.89 18.55
CA LEU A 922 -20.25 -16.04 17.09
C LEU A 922 -20.57 -17.48 16.71
N SER A 923 -21.51 -17.67 15.80
CA SER A 923 -21.82 -18.97 15.19
C SER A 923 -22.00 -18.85 13.68
N PHE A 924 -21.93 -19.98 12.96
CA PHE A 924 -21.99 -20.02 11.50
C PHE A 924 -23.19 -20.86 11.06
N THR A 925 -23.91 -20.40 10.04
CA THR A 925 -24.96 -21.19 9.40
C THR A 925 -24.38 -22.07 8.29
N GLN A 926 -25.23 -22.86 7.64
CA GLN A 926 -24.82 -23.62 6.44
C GLN A 926 -24.96 -22.80 5.16
N TYR A 927 -25.43 -21.55 5.26
CA TYR A 927 -25.64 -20.70 4.10
C TYR A 927 -24.31 -20.08 3.64
N GLU A 928 -23.87 -20.47 2.45
CA GLU A 928 -22.66 -19.97 1.82
C GLU A 928 -22.91 -19.51 0.38
N ILE A 929 -22.30 -18.38 0.01
CA ILE A 929 -22.36 -17.85 -1.34
C ILE A 929 -20.95 -17.83 -1.92
N PRO A 930 -20.69 -18.54 -3.03
CA PRO A 930 -19.39 -18.46 -3.68
C PRO A 930 -19.14 -17.12 -4.35
N LEU A 931 -17.93 -16.60 -4.18
CA LEU A 931 -17.48 -15.44 -4.92
C LEU A 931 -16.64 -15.90 -6.11
N LEU A 932 -17.10 -15.54 -7.31
CA LEU A 932 -16.34 -15.78 -8.53
C LEU A 932 -15.23 -14.73 -8.65
N THR A 933 -13.98 -15.19 -8.79
CA THR A 933 -12.83 -14.36 -9.13
C THR A 933 -12.51 -14.53 -10.61
N GLU A 934 -12.09 -13.46 -11.29
CA GLU A 934 -11.74 -13.49 -12.74
C GLU A 934 -10.60 -14.46 -13.05
N SER A 935 -9.76 -14.74 -12.05
CA SER A 935 -8.63 -15.65 -12.05
C SER A 935 -9.00 -17.12 -11.87
N ASN A 936 -10.25 -17.45 -11.49
CA ASN A 936 -10.70 -18.84 -11.40
C ASN A 936 -11.34 -19.27 -12.73
N PRO A 937 -10.73 -20.17 -13.50
CA PRO A 937 -11.46 -20.81 -14.58
C PRO A 937 -12.67 -21.52 -13.98
N HIS A 938 -13.84 -21.39 -14.63
CA HIS A 938 -15.16 -21.88 -14.17
C HIS A 938 -15.23 -23.38 -13.81
N HIS A 939 -14.14 -24.12 -13.92
CA HIS A 939 -14.05 -25.56 -13.78
C HIS A 939 -13.30 -26.02 -12.52
N ILE A 940 -12.60 -25.15 -11.77
CA ILE A 940 -11.91 -25.56 -10.52
C ILE A 940 -12.95 -25.88 -9.44
N ILE A 941 -12.78 -27.03 -8.77
CA ILE A 941 -13.75 -27.56 -7.80
C ILE A 941 -13.75 -26.76 -6.49
N ASP A 942 -12.57 -26.56 -5.87
CA ASP A 942 -12.48 -25.84 -4.60
C ASP A 942 -12.38 -24.34 -4.83
N ARG A 943 -13.33 -23.61 -4.26
CA ARG A 943 -13.47 -22.18 -4.48
C ARG A 943 -12.50 -21.38 -3.63
N SER A 944 -11.91 -20.34 -4.21
CA SER A 944 -10.91 -19.52 -3.52
C SER A 944 -11.49 -18.53 -2.52
N ALA A 945 -12.75 -18.13 -2.69
CA ALA A 945 -13.44 -17.16 -1.82
C ALA A 945 -14.94 -17.45 -1.66
N VAL A 946 -15.46 -17.33 -0.44
CA VAL A 946 -16.88 -17.53 -0.10
C VAL A 946 -17.37 -16.48 0.89
N LEU A 947 -18.66 -16.13 0.81
CA LEU A 947 -19.40 -15.46 1.88
C LEU A 947 -20.04 -16.53 2.77
N LEU A 948 -19.92 -16.38 4.09
CA LEU A 948 -20.51 -17.26 5.08
C LEU A 948 -21.41 -16.44 6.00
N GLU A 949 -22.69 -16.80 6.03
CA GLU A 949 -23.62 -16.20 6.97
C GLU A 949 -23.26 -16.59 8.40
N SER A 950 -23.12 -15.55 9.23
CA SER A 950 -22.57 -15.64 10.58
C SER A 950 -23.47 -14.88 11.54
N LEU A 951 -23.88 -15.55 12.61
CA LEU A 951 -24.78 -15.01 13.63
C LEU A 951 -23.96 -14.55 14.83
N ILE A 952 -24.14 -13.29 15.24
CA ILE A 952 -23.69 -12.78 16.53
C ILE A 952 -24.90 -12.79 17.45
N SER A 953 -24.89 -13.68 18.44
CA SER A 953 -26.02 -13.88 19.34
C SER A 953 -25.68 -13.44 20.76
N VAL A 954 -26.63 -12.74 21.39
CA VAL A 954 -26.56 -12.27 22.77
C VAL A 954 -27.28 -13.27 23.68
N PHE A 955 -26.65 -13.58 24.80
CA PHE A 955 -27.16 -14.46 25.84
C PHE A 955 -27.08 -13.77 27.20
N GLU A 956 -28.10 -13.95 28.04
CA GLU A 956 -28.13 -13.51 29.44
C GLU A 956 -28.21 -14.74 30.35
N GLY A 957 -27.21 -14.95 31.22
CA GLY A 957 -27.20 -16.10 32.12
C GLY A 957 -27.30 -17.46 31.39
N GLY A 958 -26.82 -17.51 30.14
CA GLY A 958 -26.92 -18.68 29.25
C GLY A 958 -28.23 -18.81 28.47
N THR A 959 -29.19 -17.91 28.65
CA THR A 959 -30.46 -17.89 27.89
C THR A 959 -30.33 -16.98 26.68
N TRP A 960 -30.72 -17.47 25.50
CA TRP A 960 -30.69 -16.67 24.27
C TRP A 960 -31.63 -15.46 24.36
N VAL A 961 -31.17 -14.32 23.83
CA VAL A 961 -31.90 -13.04 23.87
C VAL A 961 -32.17 -12.51 22.47
N ALA A 962 -31.12 -12.29 21.67
CA ALA A 962 -31.26 -11.67 20.35
C ALA A 962 -30.05 -11.96 19.45
N GLU A 963 -30.24 -11.78 18.15
CA GLU A 963 -29.19 -11.63 17.16
C GLU A 963 -28.91 -10.15 16.91
N VAL A 964 -27.64 -9.78 16.75
CA VAL A 964 -27.22 -8.38 16.59
C VAL A 964 -26.33 -8.18 15.38
N ASP A 965 -26.56 -7.09 14.65
CA ASP A 965 -25.62 -6.57 13.66
C ASP A 965 -24.94 -5.34 14.25
N VAL A 966 -23.74 -5.58 14.79
CA VAL A 966 -22.97 -4.55 15.48
C VAL A 966 -22.52 -3.46 14.50
N LEU A 967 -22.20 -3.78 13.24
CA LEU A 967 -21.76 -2.76 12.28
C LEU A 967 -22.90 -1.81 11.92
N LYS A 968 -24.11 -2.34 11.73
CA LYS A 968 -25.30 -1.51 11.48
C LYS A 968 -25.68 -0.70 12.71
N ALA A 969 -25.55 -1.26 13.91
CA ALA A 969 -25.77 -0.54 15.16
C ALA A 969 -24.80 0.64 15.34
N VAL A 970 -23.50 0.43 15.13
CA VAL A 970 -22.46 1.48 15.24
C VAL A 970 -22.66 2.58 14.19
N ARG A 971 -23.04 2.23 12.95
CA ARG A 971 -23.31 3.23 11.89
C ARG A 971 -24.51 4.13 12.19
N ASN A 972 -25.52 3.61 12.88
CA ASN A 972 -26.76 4.33 13.19
C ASN A 972 -26.73 5.04 14.54
N CYS A 973 -25.82 4.67 15.44
CA CYS A 973 -25.65 5.33 16.72
C CYS A 973 -24.89 6.66 16.52
N SER A 974 -25.64 7.77 16.50
CA SER A 974 -25.07 9.08 16.84
C SER A 974 -24.84 9.12 18.35
N VAL A 975 -23.79 8.45 18.85
CA VAL A 975 -23.42 8.53 20.27
C VAL A 975 -22.97 9.98 20.52
N ARG A 976 -23.90 10.84 20.94
CA ARG A 976 -23.57 12.13 21.54
C ARG A 976 -23.12 11.84 22.96
N THR A 977 -21.83 11.51 23.13
CA THR A 977 -21.23 11.51 24.46
C THR A 977 -21.24 12.95 24.97
N ASN A 978 -22.17 13.27 25.87
CA ASN A 978 -22.03 14.47 26.67
C ASN A 978 -20.77 14.29 27.51
N LYS A 979 -19.76 15.15 27.29
CA LYS A 979 -18.53 15.25 28.11
C LYS A 979 -18.84 15.77 29.52
N TRP A 980 -19.82 15.20 30.22
CA TRP A 980 -20.06 15.43 31.64
C TRP A 980 -19.47 14.26 32.41
N GLY A 981 -18.22 14.44 32.87
CA GLY A 981 -17.55 13.47 33.72
C GLY A 981 -16.25 12.91 33.15
N GLN A 982 -15.32 13.75 32.71
CA GLN A 982 -13.90 13.41 32.90
C GLN A 982 -13.58 13.55 34.40
N GLY A 983 -14.10 12.62 35.19
CA GLY A 983 -13.47 12.20 36.42
C GLY A 983 -12.28 11.32 36.02
N GLN A 984 -11.09 11.75 36.40
CA GLN A 984 -9.85 11.02 36.19
C GLN A 984 -10.02 9.54 36.55
N ARG A 985 -9.32 8.65 35.82
CA ARG A 985 -8.96 7.33 36.34
C ARG A 985 -8.39 7.55 37.75
N HIS A 986 -9.15 7.19 38.78
CA HIS A 986 -8.69 7.23 40.15
C HIS A 986 -7.58 6.19 40.31
N HIS A 987 -6.34 6.60 40.03
CA HIS A 987 -5.26 6.18 40.89
C HIS A 987 -5.57 6.72 42.29
N HIS A 988 -5.51 5.85 43.29
CA HIS A 988 -5.57 6.24 44.69
C HIS A 988 -4.50 7.29 45.00
N SER A 989 -4.86 8.57 44.93
CA SER A 989 -4.13 9.63 45.62
C SER A 989 -5.15 10.62 46.16
N ASN A 990 -5.20 10.70 47.49
CA ASN A 990 -5.91 11.72 48.23
C ASN A 990 -5.35 13.09 47.82
N ASP A 991 -6.11 13.88 47.08
CA ASP A 991 -6.07 15.31 47.30
C ASP A 991 -7.39 15.98 46.88
N THR A 992 -7.93 16.73 47.82
CA THR A 992 -9.19 17.46 47.75
C THR A 992 -9.01 18.81 47.06
N THR A 993 -10.13 19.31 46.52
CA THR A 993 -10.43 20.69 46.08
C THR A 993 -10.15 21.01 44.60
N VAL A 994 -11.21 21.18 43.79
CA VAL A 994 -11.88 22.47 43.46
C VAL A 994 -13.22 22.16 42.70
N PRO A 995 -14.30 22.95 42.84
CA PRO A 995 -15.66 22.59 42.43
C PRO A 995 -16.18 23.32 41.17
N ASN A 996 -16.91 22.61 40.30
CA ASN A 996 -18.24 23.00 39.78
C ASN A 996 -18.82 21.98 38.78
N PRO A 997 -19.82 21.18 39.17
CA PRO A 997 -20.94 20.83 38.32
C PRO A 997 -22.20 21.52 38.87
N LEU A 998 -23.06 22.06 38.00
CA LEU A 998 -24.29 22.78 38.37
C LEU A 998 -25.30 21.96 39.21
N PHE A 999 -25.06 20.66 39.43
CA PHE A 999 -25.82 19.77 40.30
C PHE A 999 -24.86 18.75 40.95
N ALA A 1000 -25.01 18.45 42.24
CA ALA A 1000 -24.21 17.45 42.97
C ALA A 1000 -24.78 16.02 42.84
N THR A 1001 -26.07 15.89 42.54
CA THR A 1001 -26.75 14.60 42.34
C THR A 1001 -27.77 14.66 41.20
N TYR A 1002 -28.08 13.50 40.59
CA TYR A 1002 -29.13 13.41 39.57
C TYR A 1002 -30.50 13.88 40.09
N SER A 1003 -30.79 13.65 41.37
CA SER A 1003 -32.01 14.10 42.04
C SER A 1003 -32.15 15.63 42.02
N GLU A 1004 -31.05 16.36 42.23
CA GLU A 1004 -31.03 17.83 42.14
C GLU A 1004 -31.22 18.33 40.70
N ALA A 1005 -30.62 17.65 39.73
CA ALA A 1005 -30.79 17.96 38.31
C ALA A 1005 -32.24 17.73 37.86
N LEU A 1006 -32.86 16.64 38.30
CA LEU A 1006 -34.25 16.28 38.00
C LEU A 1006 -35.26 17.28 38.57
N ASN A 1007 -35.03 17.76 39.80
CA ASN A 1007 -35.87 18.78 40.43
C ASN A 1007 -35.87 20.11 39.65
N THR A 1008 -34.75 20.43 39.01
CA THR A 1008 -34.56 21.67 38.26
C THR A 1008 -35.01 21.52 36.80
N HIS A 1009 -34.87 20.30 36.25
CA HIS A 1009 -35.26 19.95 34.89
C HIS A 1009 -36.09 18.66 34.88
N PRO A 1010 -37.41 18.73 35.14
CA PRO A 1010 -38.28 17.55 35.19
C PRO A 1010 -38.29 16.72 33.91
N LYS A 1011 -37.91 17.31 32.78
CA LYS A 1011 -37.76 16.64 31.48
C LYS A 1011 -36.64 15.60 31.45
N LEU A 1012 -35.75 15.56 32.45
CA LEU A 1012 -34.70 14.57 32.59
C LEU A 1012 -35.18 13.25 33.21
N ALA A 1013 -36.46 13.17 33.63
CA ALA A 1013 -37.02 11.95 34.20
C ALA A 1013 -36.84 10.76 33.25
N ALA A 1014 -36.02 9.81 33.68
CA ALA A 1014 -35.72 8.59 32.95
C ALA A 1014 -36.28 7.36 33.67
N THR A 1015 -36.66 6.36 32.88
CA THR A 1015 -37.02 5.03 33.36
C THR A 1015 -35.77 4.15 33.36
N SER A 1016 -35.50 3.51 34.49
CA SER A 1016 -34.44 2.50 34.67
C SER A 1016 -34.79 1.24 33.89
N VAL A 1017 -33.80 0.70 33.16
CA VAL A 1017 -33.84 -0.64 32.56
C VAL A 1017 -32.74 -1.48 33.21
N GLU A 1018 -33.18 -2.52 33.92
CA GLU A 1018 -32.35 -3.33 34.83
C GLU A 1018 -32.21 -4.78 34.36
N ASN A 1019 -32.85 -5.18 33.27
CA ASN A 1019 -32.69 -6.51 32.66
C ASN A 1019 -33.13 -6.51 31.18
N TRP A 1020 -32.88 -7.62 30.49
CA TRP A 1020 -33.23 -7.77 29.08
C TRP A 1020 -34.74 -7.82 28.80
N ASP A 1021 -35.57 -8.30 29.73
CA ASP A 1021 -37.03 -8.33 29.53
C ASP A 1021 -37.60 -6.91 29.54
N GLU A 1022 -37.13 -6.05 30.45
CA GLU A 1022 -37.44 -4.61 30.46
C GLU A 1022 -36.92 -3.87 29.21
N LEU A 1023 -35.78 -4.30 28.65
CA LEU A 1023 -35.24 -3.70 27.44
C LEU A 1023 -36.03 -4.11 26.18
N ILE A 1024 -36.45 -5.37 26.09
CA ILE A 1024 -37.29 -5.87 24.98
C ILE A 1024 -38.67 -5.22 25.00
N GLU A 1025 -39.25 -5.04 26.19
CA GLU A 1025 -40.53 -4.37 26.41
C GLU A 1025 -40.38 -2.92 26.89
N ALA A 1026 -39.39 -2.21 26.36
CA ALA A 1026 -39.07 -0.85 26.79
C ALA A 1026 -40.28 0.13 26.70
N PRO A 1027 -40.37 1.11 27.61
CA PRO A 1027 -41.42 2.14 27.56
C PRO A 1027 -41.47 2.85 26.21
N SER A 1028 -42.66 2.99 25.63
CA SER A 1028 -42.85 3.61 24.31
C SER A 1028 -42.63 5.13 24.27
N THR A 1029 -42.53 5.78 25.44
CA THR A 1029 -42.31 7.22 25.58
C THR A 1029 -41.44 7.51 26.81
N GLY A 1030 -40.64 8.57 26.75
CA GLY A 1030 -39.76 9.01 27.84
C GLY A 1030 -38.28 8.75 27.58
N LEU A 1031 -37.42 9.22 28.49
CA LEU A 1031 -36.00 8.88 28.51
C LEU A 1031 -35.82 7.52 29.18
N ILE A 1032 -34.89 6.71 28.69
CA ILE A 1032 -34.54 5.42 29.28
C ILE A 1032 -33.08 5.49 29.73
N ALA A 1033 -32.83 5.02 30.96
CA ALA A 1033 -31.49 4.83 31.52
C ALA A 1033 -31.20 3.34 31.60
N ILE A 1034 -30.32 2.86 30.72
CA ILE A 1034 -29.86 1.46 30.72
C ILE A 1034 -28.74 1.33 31.76
N ARG A 1035 -28.93 0.48 32.77
CA ARG A 1035 -27.95 0.25 33.85
C ARG A 1035 -26.93 -0.82 33.45
N GLY A 1036 -26.12 -0.54 32.43
CA GLY A 1036 -25.01 -1.36 31.95
C GLY A 1036 -23.65 -0.67 32.14
N ALA A 1037 -22.57 -1.46 32.23
CA ALA A 1037 -21.19 -0.97 32.38
C ALA A 1037 -20.62 -0.30 31.13
#